data_AF-A0A7U9H931-F1
#
_entry.id   AF-A0A7U9H931-F1
#
_cell.length_a   1.000
_cell.length_b   1.000
_cell.length_c   1.000
_cell.angle_alpha   90.00
_cell.angle_beta   90.00
_cell.angle_gamma   90.00
#
_symmetry.space_group_name_H-M   'P 1'
#
loop_
_entity.id
_entity.type
_entity.pdbx_description
1 polymer ?
#
loop_
_entity_poly.entity_id
_entity_poly.type
_entity_poly.pdbx_seq_one_letter_code
_entity_poly.pdbx_strand_id
1 'polypeptide(L)'
;MNYGHALRFGLHLPSDADCGPGRLVEVAGLAEQWGLDLLVVPAGTAGDDLEPLTVAAWIAGATVSLGLVLEARPDTLHPAMLARAVAGLDRLTEGRVELAFRAGPSAAASGTADSVAALGEAIAVVRELWNVLDRGLGRFTGRFYRLAGAEKAAPAHDVPISVDGQDQDLLRLVGLRADEWSTGCDAVALTRGNRAVDEAARGAGRDPREIRRRVTIRGGFGERAGRFTGTAADWVNDLLPLVVEHGVGTIVLDTEERDVAAGFASEVAPALRAAVDAVLLRGWSGARVRRSAVRARRRPGIDYEGAPPEMAEVVEPGDPAYARLRSGYLRGGAPGIILRAATNEQVTQALAFARRHPGVALSRRSAGHGVSGRSTNDGGIVIDVSLMNAIEVLDRKTRRVRIGPGARWAEVAAALEPYGWALSSGDYGGVGVGGLATAGGIGYLARGHGLTIDRLRAVEMVLADGSVVRADDAENPDLFWAVRGAGANFGIVTAFEFEADDVGAVAFARLTQDASDLERYLVEWGRAVEDSPRDLTSFLIVPPPRGGRPALAVSHTMVDSSDPETVRARLEPLAAISAMYAQDVVITSYAAVMDNASERPEEALDILVRLTEPGHGAEHPTFALLAALDTAEAAVRVGRSDLADERVRVLEAWARRTGAPWARCAAHVTRGLLGGARAEGAFRAALDVPGARSHALLYARAQLSYGEWLRRGRRRTDARVRIGAALEAFERLGAEPLRQRAQREQDLTGAPGRRGSSDTWAMNQLTAQEQRVAELAAEQLTNREIGVQLRISHRTVGHHLGNVFAKLGINTRSELSHLHAGCEPRERR
;
A
#
# COMPACT_ATOMS: atom_id res chain seq x y z
N MET A 1 -3.77 17.92 36.05
CA MET A 1 -2.58 17.49 35.27
C MET A 1 -3.05 17.25 33.85
N ASN A 2 -2.43 17.87 32.85
CA ASN A 2 -2.79 17.64 31.45
C ASN A 2 -1.54 17.20 30.68
N TYR A 3 -1.63 16.06 30.00
CA TYR A 3 -0.53 15.48 29.22
C TYR A 3 -0.54 15.90 27.75
N GLY A 4 -1.53 16.68 27.30
CA GLY A 4 -1.60 17.25 25.95
C GLY A 4 -2.18 16.32 24.90
N HIS A 5 -2.81 15.21 25.29
CA HIS A 5 -3.45 14.29 24.36
C HIS A 5 -4.85 14.76 23.97
N ALA A 6 -5.18 14.65 22.67
CA ALA A 6 -6.55 14.80 22.21
C ALA A 6 -7.44 13.74 22.85
N LEU A 7 -8.64 14.16 23.27
CA LEU A 7 -9.61 13.28 23.90
C LEU A 7 -10.15 12.27 22.88
N ARG A 8 -10.20 11.00 23.27
CA ARG A 8 -10.73 9.90 22.47
C ARG A 8 -11.80 9.12 23.24
N PHE A 9 -12.78 8.62 22.51
CA PHE A 9 -13.90 7.88 23.01
C PHE A 9 -14.00 6.54 22.30
N GLY A 10 -14.36 5.50 23.03
CA GLY A 10 -14.56 4.19 22.44
C GLY A 10 -15.49 3.30 23.24
N LEU A 11 -15.72 2.11 22.69
CA LEU A 11 -16.52 1.05 23.31
C LEU A 11 -15.69 -0.21 23.46
N HIS A 12 -16.05 -1.04 24.43
CA HIS A 12 -15.67 -2.45 24.39
C HIS A 12 -16.57 -3.20 23.41
N LEU A 13 -15.97 -4.08 22.61
CA LEU A 13 -16.72 -5.02 21.79
C LEU A 13 -17.45 -6.01 22.71
N PRO A 14 -18.73 -6.32 22.48
CA PRO A 14 -19.46 -7.31 23.27
C PRO A 14 -18.74 -8.67 23.26
N SER A 15 -18.72 -9.34 24.40
CA SER A 15 -18.01 -10.62 24.58
C SER A 15 -18.92 -11.81 24.91
N ASP A 16 -20.24 -11.63 24.89
CA ASP A 16 -21.19 -12.67 25.31
C ASP A 16 -21.20 -13.88 24.39
N ALA A 17 -21.47 -15.06 24.94
CA ALA A 17 -21.51 -16.32 24.20
C ALA A 17 -22.55 -16.35 23.07
N ASP A 18 -23.62 -15.55 23.18
CA ASP A 18 -24.67 -15.43 22.16
C ASP A 18 -24.38 -14.37 21.09
N CYS A 19 -23.21 -13.71 21.13
CA CYS A 19 -22.86 -12.65 20.20
C CYS A 19 -22.32 -13.22 18.89
N GLY A 20 -23.20 -13.42 17.91
CA GLY A 20 -22.82 -13.87 16.57
C GLY A 20 -21.99 -12.82 15.78
N PRO A 21 -21.23 -13.23 14.74
CA PRO A 21 -20.36 -12.34 13.95
C PRO A 21 -21.07 -11.11 13.36
N GLY A 22 -22.35 -11.22 13.04
CA GLY A 22 -23.15 -10.10 12.54
C GLY A 22 -23.30 -8.96 13.55
N ARG A 23 -23.50 -9.28 14.83
CA ARG A 23 -23.65 -8.30 15.91
C ARG A 23 -22.34 -7.56 16.18
N LEU A 24 -21.18 -8.22 16.04
CA LEU A 24 -19.87 -7.58 16.18
C LEU A 24 -19.64 -6.50 15.11
N VAL A 25 -20.00 -6.79 13.85
CA VAL A 25 -19.91 -5.81 12.75
C VAL A 25 -20.94 -4.70 12.91
N GLU A 26 -22.16 -5.02 13.34
CA GLU A 26 -23.20 -4.04 13.60
C GLU A 26 -22.75 -3.01 14.65
N VAL A 27 -22.21 -3.48 15.78
CA VAL A 27 -21.68 -2.60 16.83
C VAL A 27 -20.53 -1.74 16.32
N ALA A 28 -19.60 -2.31 15.56
CA ALA A 28 -18.52 -1.54 14.97
C ALA A 28 -19.00 -0.48 13.98
N GLY A 29 -19.97 -0.83 13.12
CA GLY A 29 -20.59 0.10 12.16
C GLY A 29 -21.35 1.23 12.85
N LEU A 30 -22.08 0.92 13.93
CA LEU A 30 -22.76 1.94 14.74
C LEU A 30 -21.76 2.85 15.46
N ALA A 31 -20.70 2.29 16.05
CA ALA A 31 -19.67 3.07 16.71
C ALA A 31 -19.00 4.07 15.73
N GLU A 32 -18.71 3.62 14.51
CA GLU A 32 -18.19 4.48 13.44
C GLU A 32 -19.20 5.57 13.03
N GLN A 33 -20.48 5.21 12.85
CA GLN A 33 -21.54 6.18 12.50
C GLN A 33 -21.76 7.24 13.59
N TRP A 34 -21.64 6.86 14.86
CA TRP A 34 -21.75 7.80 15.98
C TRP A 34 -20.48 8.64 16.19
N GLY A 35 -19.42 8.41 15.41
CA GLY A 35 -18.19 9.19 15.47
C GLY A 35 -17.28 8.85 16.66
N LEU A 36 -17.34 7.62 17.17
CA LEU A 36 -16.38 7.13 18.16
C LEU A 36 -15.00 6.92 17.53
N ASP A 37 -13.94 7.12 18.32
CA ASP A 37 -12.56 7.08 17.84
C ASP A 37 -11.98 5.65 17.79
N LEU A 38 -12.48 4.75 18.65
CA LEU A 38 -11.94 3.40 18.76
C LEU A 38 -12.91 2.36 19.31
N LEU A 39 -12.57 1.10 19.05
CA LEU A 39 -13.23 -0.09 19.59
C LEU A 39 -12.18 -1.01 20.21
N VAL A 40 -12.43 -1.46 21.44
CA VAL A 40 -11.55 -2.39 22.14
C VAL A 40 -12.02 -3.81 21.87
N VAL A 41 -11.19 -4.59 21.19
CA VAL A 41 -11.42 -6.02 20.92
C VAL A 41 -10.80 -6.80 22.08
N PRO A 42 -11.60 -7.40 22.97
CA PRO A 42 -11.09 -8.06 24.16
C PRO A 42 -10.29 -9.32 23.82
N ALA A 43 -9.40 -9.73 24.73
CA ALA A 43 -8.52 -10.89 24.51
C ALA A 43 -9.28 -12.24 24.47
N GLY A 44 -10.56 -12.24 24.86
CA GLY A 44 -11.50 -13.32 24.65
C GLY A 44 -12.81 -12.74 24.14
N THR A 45 -13.20 -13.08 22.91
CA THR A 45 -14.43 -12.59 22.28
C THR A 45 -15.39 -13.74 22.03
N ALA A 46 -16.63 -13.57 22.51
CA ALA A 46 -17.89 -14.20 22.11
C ALA A 46 -17.83 -15.68 21.66
N GLY A 47 -18.22 -16.59 22.56
CA GLY A 47 -18.50 -17.99 22.25
C GLY A 47 -17.23 -18.81 21.96
N ASP A 48 -16.40 -19.00 22.99
CA ASP A 48 -15.30 -19.97 23.18
C ASP A 48 -14.25 -20.24 22.06
N ASP A 49 -14.38 -19.75 20.81
CA ASP A 49 -13.48 -20.13 19.70
C ASP A 49 -12.97 -18.97 18.81
N LEU A 50 -13.37 -17.70 19.03
CA LEU A 50 -12.94 -16.59 18.18
C LEU A 50 -11.70 -15.86 18.72
N GLU A 51 -10.65 -15.87 17.91
CA GLU A 51 -9.36 -15.24 18.20
C GLU A 51 -9.40 -13.71 17.93
N PRO A 52 -8.88 -12.85 18.84
CA PRO A 52 -9.00 -11.39 18.75
C PRO A 52 -8.44 -10.74 17.48
N LEU A 53 -7.30 -11.22 16.95
CA LEU A 53 -6.74 -10.69 15.69
C LEU A 53 -7.69 -10.96 14.52
N THR A 54 -8.34 -12.12 14.51
CA THR A 54 -9.33 -12.49 13.49
C THR A 54 -10.55 -11.59 13.55
N VAL A 55 -11.07 -11.33 14.74
CA VAL A 55 -12.20 -10.41 14.94
C VAL A 55 -11.83 -8.99 14.51
N ALA A 56 -10.65 -8.50 14.88
CA ALA A 56 -10.21 -7.17 14.47
C ALA A 56 -9.97 -7.06 12.96
N ALA A 57 -9.40 -8.08 12.31
CA ALA A 57 -9.24 -8.09 10.86
C ALA A 57 -10.61 -8.07 10.14
N TRP A 58 -11.59 -8.77 10.69
CA TRP A 58 -12.96 -8.76 10.18
C TRP A 58 -13.62 -7.38 10.31
N ILE A 59 -13.54 -6.76 11.50
CA ILE A 59 -14.07 -5.41 11.75
C ILE A 59 -13.32 -4.36 10.92
N ALA A 60 -12.00 -4.50 10.78
CA ALA A 60 -11.17 -3.63 9.96
C ALA A 60 -11.64 -3.57 8.50
N GLY A 61 -12.09 -4.69 7.94
CA GLY A 61 -12.63 -4.76 6.58
C GLY A 61 -14.05 -4.18 6.45
N ALA A 62 -14.77 -4.04 7.56
CA ALA A 62 -16.13 -3.51 7.60
C ALA A 62 -16.21 -2.03 8.04
N THR A 63 -15.09 -1.43 8.44
CA THR A 63 -14.99 -0.05 8.93
C THR A 63 -13.87 0.70 8.21
N VAL A 64 -13.97 2.03 8.11
CA VAL A 64 -13.03 2.85 7.34
C VAL A 64 -12.15 3.76 8.20
N SER A 65 -12.63 4.15 9.37
CA SER A 65 -12.07 5.21 10.22
C SER A 65 -11.90 4.79 11.68
N LEU A 66 -12.65 3.79 12.13
CA LEU A 66 -12.62 3.33 13.52
C LEU A 66 -11.27 2.69 13.89
N GLY A 67 -10.67 3.17 14.98
CA GLY A 67 -9.47 2.57 15.59
C GLY A 67 -9.77 1.24 16.27
N LEU A 68 -8.85 0.28 16.20
CA LEU A 68 -8.99 -1.06 16.76
C LEU A 68 -7.91 -1.32 17.79
N VAL A 69 -8.33 -1.48 19.05
CA VAL A 69 -7.42 -1.79 20.15
C VAL A 69 -7.50 -3.28 20.45
N LEU A 70 -6.43 -3.97 20.10
CA LEU A 70 -6.30 -5.41 20.24
C LEU A 70 -5.82 -5.76 21.64
N GLU A 71 -6.71 -6.25 22.49
CA GLU A 71 -6.27 -6.85 23.75
C GLU A 71 -5.61 -8.20 23.49
N ALA A 72 -4.38 -8.32 23.97
CA ALA A 72 -3.56 -9.50 23.83
C ALA A 72 -3.02 -9.94 25.19
N ARG A 73 -2.82 -11.25 25.27
CA ARG A 73 -2.28 -11.93 26.43
C ARG A 73 -0.97 -12.62 26.04
N PRO A 74 0.16 -12.28 26.68
CA PRO A 74 1.46 -12.85 26.31
C PRO A 74 1.55 -14.38 26.50
N ASP A 75 0.64 -14.95 27.29
CA ASP A 75 0.51 -16.38 27.54
C ASP A 75 -0.33 -17.13 26.50
N THR A 76 -1.16 -16.42 25.71
CA THR A 76 -1.99 -17.03 24.66
C THR A 76 -1.35 -16.95 23.28
N LEU A 77 -0.63 -15.86 22.98
CA LEU A 77 0.00 -15.65 21.67
C LEU A 77 1.45 -15.21 21.82
N HIS A 78 2.33 -15.87 21.06
CA HIS A 78 3.76 -15.54 21.09
C HIS A 78 3.99 -14.10 20.58
N PRO A 79 4.74 -13.25 21.31
CA PRO A 79 4.89 -11.82 20.97
C PRO A 79 5.42 -11.57 19.55
N ALA A 80 6.24 -12.48 19.02
CA ALA A 80 6.74 -12.37 17.65
C ALA A 80 5.67 -12.51 16.57
N MET A 81 4.68 -13.37 16.80
CA MET A 81 3.56 -13.55 15.88
C MET A 81 2.64 -12.32 15.93
N LEU A 82 2.37 -11.83 17.14
CA LEU A 82 1.60 -10.62 17.38
C LEU A 82 2.23 -9.41 16.70
N ALA A 83 3.56 -9.24 16.81
CA ALA A 83 4.29 -8.17 16.13
C ALA A 83 4.05 -8.18 14.61
N ARG A 84 4.15 -9.35 13.97
CA ARG A 84 3.97 -9.47 12.51
C ARG A 84 2.52 -9.25 12.10
N ALA A 85 1.56 -9.82 12.84
CA ALA A 85 0.13 -9.69 12.56
C ALA A 85 -0.32 -8.22 12.67
N VAL A 86 0.05 -7.55 13.76
CA VAL A 86 -0.28 -6.14 13.99
C VAL A 86 0.39 -5.24 12.94
N ALA A 87 1.65 -5.50 12.55
CA ALA A 87 2.29 -4.74 11.47
C ALA A 87 1.59 -4.93 10.12
N GLY A 88 1.05 -6.12 9.85
CA GLY A 88 0.24 -6.37 8.65
C GLY A 88 -1.10 -5.63 8.71
N LEU A 89 -1.81 -5.72 9.83
CA LEU A 89 -3.09 -5.05 10.02
C LEU A 89 -2.95 -3.53 9.98
N ASP A 90 -1.89 -2.96 10.55
CA ASP A 90 -1.57 -1.53 10.47
C ASP A 90 -1.44 -1.03 9.02
N ARG A 91 -0.79 -1.82 8.15
CA ARG A 91 -0.65 -1.48 6.72
C ARG A 91 -1.97 -1.58 5.98
N LEU A 92 -2.77 -2.61 6.26
CA LEU A 92 -4.06 -2.83 5.62
C LEU A 92 -5.11 -1.80 6.05
N THR A 93 -4.99 -1.29 7.27
CA THR A 93 -5.96 -0.36 7.86
C THR A 93 -5.52 1.09 7.80
N GLU A 94 -4.34 1.37 7.26
CA GLU A 94 -3.74 2.70 7.20
C GLU A 94 -3.59 3.37 8.58
N GLY A 95 -3.13 2.61 9.59
CA GLY A 95 -2.75 3.17 10.89
C GLY A 95 -3.82 3.12 11.98
N ARG A 96 -4.85 2.28 11.83
CA ARG A 96 -5.98 2.20 12.79
C ARG A 96 -5.76 1.23 13.94
N VAL A 97 -4.59 0.59 14.08
CA VAL A 97 -4.39 -0.49 15.05
C VAL A 97 -3.59 -0.02 16.28
N GLU A 98 -4.03 -0.43 17.46
CA GLU A 98 -3.27 -0.35 18.70
C GLU A 98 -3.18 -1.74 19.35
N LEU A 99 -2.10 -1.99 20.10
CA LEU A 99 -1.92 -3.23 20.83
C LEU A 99 -2.04 -2.98 22.33
N ALA A 100 -2.91 -3.71 23.02
CA ALA A 100 -3.09 -3.62 24.46
C ALA A 100 -2.68 -4.94 25.12
N PHE A 101 -1.76 -4.88 26.07
CA PHE A 101 -1.38 -6.06 26.85
C PHE A 101 -2.08 -6.11 28.20
N ARG A 102 -2.56 -7.30 28.55
CA ARG A 102 -3.08 -7.62 29.87
C ARG A 102 -2.24 -8.69 30.56
N ALA A 103 -2.04 -8.57 31.87
CA ALA A 103 -1.46 -9.63 32.66
C ALA A 103 -2.45 -10.82 32.74
N GLY A 104 -1.99 -12.04 32.45
CA GLY A 104 -2.84 -13.24 32.49
C GLY A 104 -2.95 -13.87 33.89
N PRO A 105 -4.02 -14.64 34.20
CA PRO A 105 -4.19 -15.40 35.45
C PRO A 105 -3.05 -16.38 35.80
N SER A 106 -2.22 -16.81 34.85
CA SER A 106 -1.00 -17.60 35.11
C SER A 106 0.02 -16.87 36.01
N ALA A 107 -0.11 -15.55 36.15
CA ALA A 107 0.63 -14.72 37.13
C ALA A 107 0.39 -15.15 38.59
N ALA A 108 -0.79 -15.71 38.89
CA ALA A 108 -1.10 -16.19 40.23
C ALA A 108 -0.32 -17.49 40.59
N ALA A 109 0.13 -18.24 39.58
CA ALA A 109 0.88 -19.50 39.77
C ALA A 109 2.41 -19.32 39.76
N SER A 110 2.93 -18.20 39.23
CA SER A 110 4.37 -17.90 39.07
C SER A 110 4.86 -16.72 39.91
N GLY A 111 3.97 -16.03 40.63
CA GLY A 111 4.27 -14.78 41.33
C GLY A 111 4.10 -13.57 40.41
N THR A 112 3.51 -12.50 40.93
CA THR A 112 3.16 -11.27 40.18
C THR A 112 4.37 -10.66 39.45
N ALA A 113 5.55 -10.69 40.08
CA ALA A 113 6.78 -10.13 39.52
C ALA A 113 7.27 -10.84 38.24
N ASP A 114 7.16 -12.18 38.17
CA ASP A 114 7.58 -12.94 37.00
C ASP A 114 6.66 -12.69 35.79
N SER A 115 5.36 -12.45 36.04
CA SER A 115 4.41 -12.07 34.99
C SER A 115 4.68 -10.68 34.40
N VAL A 116 4.99 -9.69 35.24
CA VAL A 116 5.36 -8.35 34.77
C VAL A 116 6.67 -8.38 33.99
N ALA A 117 7.66 -9.17 34.44
CA ALA A 117 8.91 -9.35 33.73
C ALA A 117 8.71 -9.99 32.35
N ALA A 118 7.89 -11.05 32.25
CA ALA A 118 7.52 -11.67 30.98
C ALA A 118 6.84 -10.66 30.04
N LEU A 119 5.87 -9.88 30.54
CA LEU A 119 5.23 -8.83 29.76
C LEU A 119 6.23 -7.78 29.25
N GLY A 120 7.19 -7.37 30.09
CA GLY A 120 8.25 -6.45 29.70
C GLY A 120 9.15 -6.99 28.58
N GLU A 121 9.44 -8.30 28.58
CA GLU A 121 10.16 -8.95 27.48
C GLU A 121 9.30 -9.08 26.22
N ALA A 122 8.00 -9.36 26.35
CA ALA A 122 7.07 -9.41 25.22
C ALA A 122 7.03 -8.09 24.44
N ILE A 123 6.92 -6.95 25.14
CA ILE A 123 6.97 -5.61 24.53
C ILE A 123 8.32 -5.39 23.82
N ALA A 124 9.43 -5.81 24.44
CA ALA A 124 10.76 -5.69 23.84
C ALA A 124 10.91 -6.53 22.56
N VAL A 125 10.36 -7.74 22.55
CA VAL A 125 10.29 -8.60 21.36
C VAL A 125 9.50 -7.93 20.23
N VAL A 126 8.32 -7.39 20.53
CA VAL A 126 7.49 -6.69 19.54
C VAL A 126 8.24 -5.51 18.93
N ARG A 127 8.85 -4.66 19.77
CA ARG A 127 9.63 -3.49 19.31
C ARG A 127 10.87 -3.88 18.49
N GLU A 128 11.57 -4.95 18.85
CA GLU A 128 12.74 -5.44 18.10
C GLU A 128 12.36 -5.89 16.68
N LEU A 129 11.21 -6.56 16.53
CA LEU A 129 10.73 -6.99 15.21
C LEU A 129 10.19 -5.85 14.36
N TRP A 130 9.72 -4.77 14.99
CA TRP A 130 9.34 -3.54 14.30
C TRP A 130 10.54 -2.63 13.96
N ASN A 131 11.71 -2.85 14.56
CA ASN A 131 12.91 -2.06 14.32
C ASN A 131 13.65 -2.52 13.04
N VAL A 132 13.18 -2.07 11.88
CA VAL A 132 13.76 -2.38 10.56
C VAL A 132 14.95 -1.48 10.17
N LEU A 133 15.33 -0.52 11.01
CA LEU A 133 16.48 0.34 10.75
C LEU A 133 17.80 -0.41 10.91
N ASP A 134 17.85 -1.36 11.85
CA ASP A 134 18.99 -2.21 12.08
C ASP A 134 18.95 -3.40 11.12
N ARG A 135 19.93 -3.45 10.22
CA ARG A 135 20.03 -4.49 9.18
C ARG A 135 20.22 -5.86 9.83
N GLY A 136 19.32 -6.80 9.54
CA GLY A 136 19.45 -8.20 9.95
C GLY A 136 18.15 -8.80 10.48
N LEU A 137 18.22 -10.09 10.84
CA LEU A 137 17.12 -10.78 11.52
C LEU A 137 16.98 -10.28 12.96
N GLY A 138 15.76 -10.18 13.45
CA GLY A 138 15.44 -9.85 14.83
C GLY A 138 15.97 -10.91 15.79
N ARG A 139 16.72 -10.47 16.79
CA ARG A 139 17.30 -11.34 17.82
C ARG A 139 16.97 -10.80 19.19
N PHE A 140 16.56 -11.68 20.08
CA PHE A 140 16.22 -11.35 21.45
C PHE A 140 16.58 -12.53 22.34
N THR A 141 17.15 -12.28 23.51
CA THR A 141 17.47 -13.31 24.50
C THR A 141 17.13 -12.77 25.87
N GLY A 142 15.94 -13.14 26.35
CA GLY A 142 15.47 -12.84 27.69
C GLY A 142 15.28 -14.12 28.50
N ARG A 143 14.75 -13.97 29.72
CA ARG A 143 14.42 -15.05 30.64
C ARG A 143 13.19 -15.83 30.18
N PHE A 144 12.22 -15.17 29.56
CA PHE A 144 10.94 -15.74 29.17
C PHE A 144 10.84 -15.96 27.65
N TYR A 145 11.43 -15.07 26.85
CA TYR A 145 11.40 -15.18 25.39
C TYR A 145 12.79 -15.22 24.76
N ARG A 146 12.93 -16.02 23.69
CA ARG A 146 14.15 -16.10 22.89
C ARG A 146 13.81 -16.08 21.40
N LEU A 147 14.43 -15.15 20.67
CA LEU A 147 14.39 -15.07 19.22
C LEU A 147 15.77 -15.33 18.64
N ALA A 148 15.91 -16.45 17.92
CA ALA A 148 17.15 -16.88 17.29
C ALA A 148 17.22 -16.49 15.80
N GLY A 149 16.78 -15.27 15.46
CA GLY A 149 16.77 -14.78 14.08
C GLY A 149 15.39 -14.87 13.42
N ALA A 150 14.48 -13.99 13.83
CA ALA A 150 13.15 -13.84 13.25
C ALA A 150 13.13 -12.74 12.17
N GLU A 151 12.27 -12.88 11.18
CA GLU A 151 12.05 -11.85 10.17
C GLU A 151 11.44 -10.61 10.82
N LYS A 152 12.02 -9.44 10.55
CA LYS A 152 11.50 -8.15 11.03
C LYS A 152 10.39 -7.66 10.09
N ALA A 153 9.33 -7.09 10.66
CA ALA A 153 8.21 -6.56 9.91
C ALA A 153 7.70 -5.28 10.59
N ALA A 154 8.10 -4.11 10.09
CA ALA A 154 7.66 -2.83 10.66
C ALA A 154 6.22 -2.48 10.25
N PRO A 155 5.41 -1.91 11.15
CA PRO A 155 4.19 -1.20 10.76
C PRO A 155 4.54 -0.01 9.85
N ALA A 156 3.56 0.43 9.05
CA ALA A 156 3.69 1.66 8.27
C ALA A 156 3.52 2.90 9.15
N HIS A 157 2.73 2.78 10.23
CA HIS A 157 2.47 3.84 11.18
C HIS A 157 2.99 3.48 12.58
N ASP A 158 2.87 4.45 13.47
CA ASP A 158 3.33 4.34 14.84
C ASP A 158 2.27 3.64 15.71
N VAL A 159 2.34 2.31 15.79
CA VAL A 159 1.41 1.49 16.56
C VAL A 159 1.65 1.65 18.07
N PRO A 160 0.66 2.17 18.84
CA PRO A 160 0.75 2.29 20.29
C PRO A 160 0.71 0.92 20.98
N ILE A 161 1.48 0.77 22.05
CA ILE A 161 1.39 -0.38 22.95
C ILE A 161 0.88 0.09 24.32
N SER A 162 -0.32 -0.32 24.72
CA SER A 162 -0.90 -0.03 26.03
C SER A 162 -0.72 -1.22 26.99
N VAL A 163 -0.70 -0.91 28.29
CA VAL A 163 -0.65 -1.92 29.36
C VAL A 163 -1.75 -1.63 30.38
N ASP A 164 -2.52 -2.66 30.72
CA ASP A 164 -3.60 -2.61 31.71
C ASP A 164 -3.12 -3.07 33.10
N GLY A 165 -3.48 -2.30 34.14
CA GLY A 165 -3.28 -2.70 35.54
C GLY A 165 -2.91 -1.57 36.50
N GLN A 166 -2.90 -1.87 37.80
CA GLN A 166 -2.65 -0.91 38.89
C GLN A 166 -1.53 -1.32 39.86
N ASP A 167 -0.99 -2.52 39.71
CA ASP A 167 0.12 -2.98 40.55
C ASP A 167 1.38 -2.13 40.34
N GLN A 168 2.17 -1.95 41.40
CA GLN A 168 3.34 -1.07 41.38
C GLN A 168 4.37 -1.48 40.31
N ASP A 169 4.57 -2.78 40.08
CA ASP A 169 5.51 -3.26 39.07
C ASP A 169 4.97 -3.01 37.65
N LEU A 170 3.65 -3.14 37.44
CA LEU A 170 2.99 -2.80 36.17
C LEU A 170 3.07 -1.31 35.87
N LEU A 171 2.79 -0.45 36.85
CA LEU A 171 2.89 1.01 36.70
C LEU A 171 4.32 1.43 36.37
N ARG A 172 5.31 0.76 36.98
CA ARG A 172 6.72 0.96 36.61
C ARG A 172 6.98 0.53 35.17
N LEU A 173 6.52 -0.65 34.76
CA LEU A 173 6.68 -1.14 33.37
C LEU A 173 6.04 -0.18 32.35
N VAL A 174 4.86 0.35 32.64
CA VAL A 174 4.17 1.36 31.83
C VAL A 174 5.10 2.55 31.59
N GLY A 175 5.63 3.14 32.67
CA GLY A 175 6.56 4.27 32.59
C GLY A 175 7.80 3.96 31.75
N LEU A 176 8.32 2.73 31.84
CA LEU A 176 9.53 2.31 31.13
C LEU A 176 9.30 2.04 29.62
N ARG A 177 8.18 1.40 29.24
CA ARG A 177 8.04 0.78 27.90
C ARG A 177 6.70 0.94 27.19
N ALA A 178 5.63 1.34 27.87
CA ALA A 178 4.31 1.48 27.25
C ALA A 178 4.08 2.90 26.69
N ASP A 179 3.21 3.00 25.69
CA ASP A 179 2.73 4.26 25.11
C ASP A 179 1.42 4.72 25.76
N GLU A 180 0.76 3.85 26.52
CA GLU A 180 -0.48 4.17 27.20
C GLU A 180 -0.69 3.27 28.43
N TRP A 181 -1.26 3.87 29.47
CA TRP A 181 -1.72 3.18 30.67
C TRP A 181 -3.24 3.04 30.63
N SER A 182 -3.74 1.81 30.77
CA SER A 182 -5.17 1.52 30.91
C SER A 182 -5.52 1.12 32.34
N THR A 183 -6.65 1.63 32.84
CA THR A 183 -7.13 1.34 34.19
C THR A 183 -8.62 1.68 34.40
N GLY A 184 -9.14 1.47 35.62
CA GLY A 184 -10.45 1.96 36.02
C GLY A 184 -10.49 3.47 36.29
N CYS A 185 -11.64 3.99 36.72
CA CYS A 185 -11.88 5.42 36.90
C CYS A 185 -11.81 5.94 38.36
N ASP A 186 -11.25 5.16 39.29
CA ASP A 186 -11.08 5.61 40.67
C ASP A 186 -10.05 6.74 40.78
N ALA A 187 -10.45 7.89 41.33
CA ALA A 187 -9.63 9.11 41.34
C ALA A 187 -8.37 8.98 42.22
N VAL A 188 -8.46 8.24 43.32
CA VAL A 188 -7.33 8.02 44.23
C VAL A 188 -6.29 7.11 43.57
N ALA A 189 -6.76 6.02 42.95
CA ALA A 189 -5.93 5.11 42.16
C ALA A 189 -5.29 5.82 40.97
N LEU A 190 -6.03 6.66 40.25
CA LEU A 190 -5.51 7.48 39.14
C LEU A 190 -4.40 8.42 39.60
N THR A 191 -4.59 9.10 40.74
CA THR A 191 -3.58 10.02 41.30
C THR A 191 -2.30 9.27 41.68
N ARG A 192 -2.42 8.14 42.39
CA ARG A 192 -1.28 7.32 42.79
C ARG A 192 -0.58 6.70 41.58
N GLY A 193 -1.35 6.15 40.64
CA GLY A 193 -0.82 5.52 39.44
C GLY A 193 -0.14 6.50 38.50
N ASN A 194 -0.72 7.70 38.29
CA ASN A 194 -0.07 8.78 37.53
C ASN A 194 1.30 9.12 38.12
N ARG A 195 1.41 9.29 39.44
CA ARG A 195 2.69 9.57 40.10
C ARG A 195 3.71 8.46 39.81
N ALA A 196 3.33 7.20 39.98
CA ALA A 196 4.22 6.07 39.76
C ALA A 196 4.68 5.94 38.30
N VAL A 197 3.75 6.09 37.34
CA VAL A 197 4.06 6.05 35.91
C VAL A 197 4.98 7.19 35.51
N ASP A 198 4.69 8.40 35.98
CA ASP A 198 5.48 9.60 35.69
C ASP A 198 6.90 9.53 36.28
N GLU A 199 7.05 9.07 37.52
CA GLU A 199 8.35 8.85 38.15
C GLU A 199 9.17 7.80 37.39
N ALA A 200 8.55 6.69 36.99
CA ALA A 200 9.20 5.66 36.19
C ALA A 200 9.59 6.15 34.79
N ALA A 201 8.73 6.94 34.13
CA ALA A 201 8.99 7.55 32.82
C ALA A 201 10.18 8.52 32.90
N ARG A 202 10.15 9.47 33.85
CA ARG A 202 11.26 10.42 34.06
C ARG A 202 12.56 9.68 34.42
N GLY A 203 12.49 8.65 35.26
CA GLY A 203 13.64 7.80 35.61
C GLY A 203 14.25 7.07 34.41
N ALA A 204 13.47 6.81 33.36
CA ALA A 204 13.94 6.26 32.09
C ALA A 204 14.29 7.32 31.02
N GLY A 205 14.27 8.61 31.38
CA GLY A 205 14.51 9.71 30.44
C GLY A 205 13.38 9.95 29.45
N ARG A 206 12.18 9.39 29.69
CA ARG A 206 10.97 9.62 28.88
C ARG A 206 10.19 10.81 29.41
N ASP A 207 9.54 11.53 28.50
CA ASP A 207 8.56 12.54 28.89
C ASP A 207 7.24 11.85 29.27
N PRO A 208 6.65 12.11 30.45
CA PRO A 208 5.37 11.53 30.82
C PRO A 208 4.23 11.78 29.82
N ARG A 209 4.31 12.87 29.04
CA ARG A 209 3.39 13.19 27.94
C ARG A 209 3.49 12.26 26.74
N GLU A 210 4.47 11.36 26.70
CA GLU A 210 4.52 10.28 25.71
C GLU A 210 3.53 9.16 26.04
N ILE A 211 3.02 9.10 27.27
CA ILE A 211 2.22 7.99 27.76
C ILE A 211 0.79 8.48 27.93
N ARG A 212 -0.16 7.96 27.15
CA ARG A 212 -1.57 8.31 27.28
C ARG A 212 -2.20 7.65 28.53
N ARG A 213 -3.32 8.19 28.99
CA ARG A 213 -4.13 7.64 30.10
C ARG A 213 -5.49 7.23 29.55
N ARG A 214 -5.81 5.94 29.63
CA ARG A 214 -7.09 5.35 29.26
C ARG A 214 -7.84 4.89 30.50
N VAL A 215 -9.12 5.24 30.57
CA VAL A 215 -10.02 4.73 31.61
C VAL A 215 -11.19 3.96 30.99
N THR A 216 -11.56 2.85 31.62
CA THR A 216 -12.80 2.14 31.33
C THR A 216 -13.87 2.51 32.36
N ILE A 217 -15.07 2.85 31.88
CA ILE A 217 -16.21 3.27 32.70
C ILE A 217 -17.44 2.42 32.40
N ARG A 218 -18.38 2.38 33.35
CA ARG A 218 -19.72 1.77 33.21
C ARG A 218 -20.74 2.76 33.75
N GLY A 219 -21.93 2.80 33.14
CA GLY A 219 -22.97 3.75 33.51
C GLY A 219 -24.28 3.52 32.76
N GLY A 220 -25.28 4.36 33.01
CA GLY A 220 -26.58 4.33 32.32
C GLY A 220 -27.28 5.68 32.32
N PHE A 221 -28.31 5.83 31.47
CA PHE A 221 -29.16 7.02 31.44
C PHE A 221 -30.43 6.79 32.27
N GLY A 222 -30.91 7.82 32.97
CA GLY A 222 -32.11 7.71 33.82
C GLY A 222 -32.05 8.62 35.04
N GLU A 223 -32.63 8.17 36.16
CA GLU A 223 -32.50 8.87 37.44
C GLU A 223 -31.05 8.78 37.97
N ARG A 224 -30.58 9.87 38.57
CA ARG A 224 -29.22 9.94 39.11
C ARG A 224 -29.13 9.08 40.37
N ALA A 225 -28.47 7.93 40.26
CA ALA A 225 -28.27 6.96 41.33
C ALA A 225 -26.80 6.90 41.83
N GLY A 226 -25.87 7.53 41.11
CA GLY A 226 -24.45 7.50 41.39
C GLY A 226 -23.61 8.14 40.27
N ARG A 227 -22.30 7.86 40.27
CA ARG A 227 -21.40 8.30 39.19
C ARG A 227 -21.75 7.63 37.86
N PHE A 228 -21.66 8.39 36.76
CA PHE A 228 -22.00 7.94 35.40
C PHE A 228 -23.44 7.43 35.28
N THR A 229 -24.34 8.03 36.05
CA THR A 229 -25.79 7.82 35.93
C THR A 229 -26.49 9.16 35.90
N GLY A 230 -27.57 9.28 35.13
CA GLY A 230 -28.31 10.53 35.00
C GLY A 230 -28.39 11.04 33.56
N THR A 231 -28.45 12.36 33.42
CA THR A 231 -28.47 13.06 32.13
C THR A 231 -27.06 13.16 31.53
N ALA A 232 -26.95 13.51 30.24
CA ALA A 232 -25.64 13.77 29.63
C ALA A 232 -24.84 14.85 30.38
N ALA A 233 -25.50 15.84 30.97
CA ALA A 233 -24.86 16.86 31.80
C ALA A 233 -24.27 16.28 33.10
N ASP A 234 -24.97 15.32 33.73
CA ASP A 234 -24.44 14.61 34.91
C ASP A 234 -23.19 13.80 34.56
N TRP A 235 -23.20 13.12 33.41
CA TRP A 235 -22.03 12.41 32.89
C TRP A 235 -20.85 13.34 32.63
N VAL A 236 -21.07 14.48 31.98
CA VAL A 236 -20.01 15.47 31.72
C VAL A 236 -19.44 16.00 33.05
N ASN A 237 -20.28 16.27 34.05
CA ASN A 237 -19.83 16.71 35.37
C ASN A 237 -18.95 15.67 36.07
N ASP A 238 -19.25 14.37 35.89
CA ASP A 238 -18.47 13.29 36.49
C ASP A 238 -17.16 13.02 35.71
N LEU A 239 -17.15 13.17 34.39
CA LEU A 239 -16.00 12.88 33.52
C LEU A 239 -15.01 14.04 33.42
N LEU A 240 -15.47 15.29 33.49
CA LEU A 240 -14.62 16.47 33.33
C LEU A 240 -13.43 16.48 34.32
N PRO A 241 -13.60 16.20 35.62
CA PRO A 241 -12.46 16.11 36.56
C PRO A 241 -11.44 15.05 36.17
N LEU A 242 -11.86 13.91 35.61
CA LEU A 242 -10.93 12.86 35.14
C LEU A 242 -10.01 13.38 34.04
N VAL A 243 -10.55 14.19 33.13
CA VAL A 243 -9.78 14.77 32.03
C VAL A 243 -8.88 15.91 32.53
N VAL A 244 -9.44 16.89 33.25
CA VAL A 244 -8.70 18.13 33.60
C VAL A 244 -7.75 17.97 34.79
N GLU A 245 -8.12 17.18 35.79
CA GLU A 245 -7.33 16.99 37.02
C GLU A 245 -6.38 15.80 36.88
N HIS A 246 -6.85 14.70 36.29
CA HIS A 246 -6.09 13.44 36.20
C HIS A 246 -5.46 13.18 34.81
N GLY A 247 -5.75 14.00 33.80
CA GLY A 247 -5.11 13.93 32.49
C GLY A 247 -5.56 12.75 31.64
N VAL A 248 -6.78 12.23 31.87
CA VAL A 248 -7.37 11.17 31.07
C VAL A 248 -7.55 11.64 29.62
N GLY A 249 -6.97 10.89 28.68
CA GLY A 249 -7.03 11.19 27.24
C GLY A 249 -7.87 10.21 26.43
N THR A 250 -8.18 9.03 26.98
CA THR A 250 -9.06 8.05 26.34
C THR A 250 -10.11 7.57 27.34
N ILE A 251 -11.38 7.60 26.96
CA ILE A 251 -12.49 7.09 27.76
C ILE A 251 -13.16 5.97 26.97
N VAL A 252 -13.19 4.77 27.53
CA VAL A 252 -13.87 3.62 26.94
C VAL A 252 -15.08 3.27 27.79
N LEU A 253 -16.25 3.25 27.18
CA LEU A 253 -17.47 2.79 27.82
C LEU A 253 -17.62 1.28 27.63
N ASP A 254 -17.81 0.58 28.74
CA ASP A 254 -18.14 -0.84 28.77
C ASP A 254 -19.65 -0.99 29.01
N THR A 255 -20.38 -1.30 27.95
CA THR A 255 -21.83 -1.48 27.96
C THR A 255 -22.26 -2.40 26.82
N GLU A 256 -23.30 -3.20 27.07
CA GLU A 256 -24.01 -3.96 26.04
C GLU A 256 -25.31 -3.28 25.60
N GLU A 257 -25.72 -2.24 26.32
CA GLU A 257 -26.97 -1.52 26.09
C GLU A 257 -26.79 -0.50 24.96
N ARG A 258 -27.48 -0.74 23.85
CA ARG A 258 -27.39 0.10 22.64
C ARG A 258 -27.73 1.55 22.91
N ASP A 259 -28.77 1.82 23.70
CA ASP A 259 -29.24 3.17 23.98
C ASP A 259 -28.22 3.94 24.84
N VAL A 260 -27.55 3.25 25.76
CA VAL A 260 -26.46 3.83 26.56
C VAL A 260 -25.25 4.14 25.69
N ALA A 261 -24.85 3.22 24.80
CA ALA A 261 -23.76 3.46 23.86
C ALA A 261 -24.06 4.64 22.91
N ALA A 262 -25.29 4.72 22.39
CA ALA A 262 -25.74 5.78 21.50
C ALA A 262 -25.76 7.15 22.18
N GLY A 263 -26.34 7.24 23.40
CA GLY A 263 -26.36 8.48 24.17
C GLY A 263 -24.96 8.94 24.60
N PHE A 264 -24.08 7.99 24.96
CA PHE A 264 -22.68 8.31 25.26
C PHE A 264 -21.95 8.91 24.06
N ALA A 265 -22.09 8.30 22.89
CA ALA A 265 -21.41 8.77 21.68
C ALA A 265 -22.00 10.07 21.13
N SER A 266 -23.33 10.21 21.14
CA SER A 266 -24.02 11.32 20.47
C SER A 266 -24.20 12.55 21.36
N GLU A 267 -24.29 12.38 22.68
CA GLU A 267 -24.55 13.48 23.62
C GLU A 267 -23.36 13.73 24.54
N VAL A 268 -22.85 12.70 25.22
CA VAL A 268 -21.81 12.87 26.25
C VAL A 268 -20.45 13.22 25.65
N ALA A 269 -20.00 12.49 24.64
CA ALA A 269 -18.67 12.69 24.06
C ALA A 269 -18.49 14.09 23.43
N PRO A 270 -19.43 14.61 22.60
CA PRO A 270 -19.33 15.97 22.07
C PRO A 270 -19.42 17.04 23.16
N ALA A 271 -20.33 16.86 24.13
CA ALA A 271 -20.49 17.82 25.23
C ALA A 271 -19.24 17.86 26.14
N LEU A 272 -18.61 16.71 26.39
CA LEU A 272 -17.36 16.65 27.16
C LEU A 272 -16.20 17.29 26.40
N ARG A 273 -16.06 17.08 25.08
CA ARG A 273 -15.06 17.77 24.26
C ARG A 273 -15.22 19.30 24.39
N ALA A 274 -16.44 19.81 24.21
CA ALA A 274 -16.73 21.24 24.35
C ALA A 274 -16.44 21.78 25.76
N ALA A 275 -16.77 21.02 26.81
CA ALA A 275 -16.48 21.41 28.19
C ALA A 275 -14.96 21.44 28.47
N VAL A 276 -14.22 20.46 27.96
CA VAL A 276 -12.76 20.39 28.08
C VAL A 276 -12.09 21.55 27.35
N ASP A 277 -12.52 21.86 26.12
CA ASP A 277 -12.00 22.98 25.35
C ASP A 277 -12.25 24.32 26.06
N ALA A 278 -13.46 24.52 26.60
CA ALA A 278 -13.80 25.72 27.37
C ALA A 278 -12.88 25.92 28.59
N VAL A 279 -12.44 24.84 29.24
CA VAL A 279 -11.52 24.88 30.39
C VAL A 279 -10.06 25.04 29.94
N LEU A 280 -9.65 24.42 28.83
CA LEU A 280 -8.25 24.35 28.40
C LEU A 280 -7.78 25.48 27.48
N LEU A 281 -8.67 26.33 26.95
CA LEU A 281 -8.36 27.47 26.07
C LEU A 281 -7.37 28.51 26.65
N ARG A 282 -7.00 28.44 27.93
CA ARG A 282 -5.90 29.23 28.52
C ARG A 282 -4.64 28.36 28.71
N GLY A 283 -3.79 28.29 27.68
CA GLY A 283 -2.42 27.76 27.80
C GLY A 283 -2.16 26.36 27.25
N TRP A 284 -3.10 25.77 26.49
CA TRP A 284 -2.89 24.50 25.81
C TRP A 284 -2.07 24.68 24.52
N SER A 285 -0.94 23.97 24.38
CA SER A 285 -0.10 24.04 23.17
C SER A 285 -0.44 22.96 22.13
N GLY A 286 -1.25 21.95 22.46
CA GLY A 286 -1.60 20.82 21.57
C GLY A 286 -0.41 20.03 21.01
N ALA A 287 0.83 20.36 21.39
CA ALA A 287 2.03 19.86 20.75
C ALA A 287 2.30 18.43 21.19
N ARG A 288 2.17 17.49 20.25
CA ARG A 288 2.53 16.08 20.46
C ARG A 288 4.03 15.98 20.76
N VAL A 289 4.37 15.46 21.94
CA VAL A 289 5.76 15.24 22.32
C VAL A 289 6.36 14.15 21.44
N ARG A 290 7.50 14.44 20.81
CA ARG A 290 8.26 13.45 20.04
C ARG A 290 8.80 12.38 20.98
N ARG A 291 8.61 11.10 20.62
CA ARG A 291 9.02 9.94 21.43
C ARG A 291 10.49 10.02 21.77
N SER A 292 10.85 9.67 23.01
CA SER A 292 12.24 9.68 23.45
C SER A 292 13.14 8.74 22.62
N ALA A 293 12.59 7.65 22.08
CA ALA A 293 13.31 6.76 21.17
C ALA A 293 13.70 7.41 19.83
N VAL A 294 12.86 8.33 19.32
CA VAL A 294 13.15 9.13 18.12
C VAL A 294 14.16 10.22 18.48
N ARG A 295 13.93 10.93 19.59
CA ARG A 295 14.84 11.98 20.09
C ARG A 295 16.26 11.46 20.33
N ALA A 296 16.41 10.24 20.82
CA ALA A 296 17.70 9.59 21.06
C ALA A 296 18.51 9.34 19.76
N ARG A 297 17.87 9.34 18.59
CA ARG A 297 18.50 9.15 17.28
C ARG A 297 18.73 10.46 16.52
N ARG A 298 18.36 11.61 17.11
CA ARG A 298 18.61 12.94 16.54
C ARG A 298 20.11 13.19 16.34
N ARG A 299 20.43 13.97 15.31
CA ARG A 299 21.81 14.34 14.95
C ARG A 299 22.14 15.74 15.48
N PRO A 300 23.38 15.99 15.93
CA PRO A 300 23.78 17.33 16.34
C PRO A 300 23.73 18.29 15.15
N GLY A 301 23.50 19.58 15.42
CA GLY A 301 23.49 20.63 14.41
C GLY A 301 22.16 20.87 13.70
N ILE A 302 21.10 20.12 14.03
CA ILE A 302 19.73 20.34 13.54
C ILE A 302 18.84 20.76 14.72
N ASP A 303 18.13 21.88 14.56
CA ASP A 303 17.07 22.34 15.46
C ASP A 303 15.76 21.60 15.17
N TYR A 304 15.60 20.40 15.71
CA TYR A 304 14.40 19.59 15.48
C TYR A 304 13.11 20.23 16.00
N GLU A 305 13.20 21.02 17.07
CA GLU A 305 12.02 21.68 17.65
C GLU A 305 11.56 22.87 16.79
N GLY A 306 12.48 23.46 16.04
CA GLY A 306 12.18 24.51 15.06
C GLY A 306 11.69 24.01 13.70
N ALA A 307 11.45 22.71 13.52
CA ALA A 307 10.90 22.16 12.28
C ALA A 307 9.51 22.77 11.98
N PRO A 308 9.20 23.17 10.73
CA PRO A 308 7.96 23.88 10.45
C PRO A 308 6.74 23.00 10.78
N PRO A 309 5.78 23.47 11.59
CA PRO A 309 4.65 22.66 12.02
C PRO A 309 3.65 22.41 10.89
N GLU A 310 3.61 23.25 9.86
CA GLU A 310 2.69 23.11 8.73
C GLU A 310 3.17 22.13 7.66
N MET A 311 4.33 21.48 7.83
CA MET A 311 4.79 20.42 6.91
C MET A 311 3.77 19.29 6.80
N ALA A 312 3.60 18.72 5.60
CA ALA A 312 2.74 17.55 5.43
C ALA A 312 3.26 16.35 6.24
N GLU A 313 4.58 16.17 6.31
CA GLU A 313 5.20 15.19 7.19
C GLU A 313 6.62 15.63 7.59
N VAL A 314 6.95 15.54 8.87
CA VAL A 314 8.32 15.65 9.39
C VAL A 314 8.75 14.28 9.91
N VAL A 315 9.75 13.71 9.24
CA VAL A 315 10.24 12.35 9.51
C VAL A 315 11.65 12.41 10.07
N GLU A 316 11.80 11.94 11.29
CA GLU A 316 13.05 11.87 12.03
C GLU A 316 13.61 10.43 12.08
N PRO A 317 14.91 10.25 12.34
CA PRO A 317 15.48 8.94 12.61
C PRO A 317 14.73 8.21 13.75
N GLY A 318 14.18 7.04 13.45
CA GLY A 318 13.38 6.26 14.40
C GLY A 318 11.88 6.32 14.15
N ASP A 319 11.39 7.28 13.35
CA ASP A 319 10.01 7.25 12.87
C ASP A 319 9.80 6.05 11.92
N PRO A 320 8.61 5.42 11.93
CA PRO A 320 8.31 4.25 11.07
C PRO A 320 8.57 4.50 9.57
N ALA A 321 8.22 5.69 9.08
CA ALA A 321 8.41 6.08 7.67
C ALA A 321 9.89 6.27 7.27
N TYR A 322 10.78 6.51 8.24
CA TYR A 322 12.17 6.89 7.97
C TYR A 322 12.93 5.84 7.15
N ALA A 323 12.72 4.55 7.44
CA ALA A 323 13.40 3.45 6.75
C ALA A 323 13.14 3.45 5.23
N ARG A 324 11.91 3.79 4.83
CA ARG A 324 11.49 3.86 3.42
C ARG A 324 11.99 5.12 2.72
N LEU A 325 12.18 6.21 3.48
CA LEU A 325 12.47 7.54 2.92
C LEU A 325 13.95 7.94 2.97
N ARG A 326 14.77 7.29 3.80
CA ARG A 326 16.19 7.62 3.98
C ARG A 326 17.08 7.39 2.76
N SER A 327 16.68 6.54 1.81
CA SER A 327 17.51 6.13 0.67
C SER A 327 16.85 6.46 -0.66
N GLY A 328 17.67 6.68 -1.70
CA GLY A 328 17.25 6.73 -3.10
C GLY A 328 17.32 5.35 -3.75
N TYR A 329 16.99 5.29 -5.05
CA TYR A 329 16.94 4.06 -5.84
C TYR A 329 18.30 3.34 -5.90
N LEU A 330 19.39 4.09 -6.13
CA LEU A 330 20.75 3.54 -6.30
C LEU A 330 21.69 3.82 -5.13
N ARG A 331 21.29 4.67 -4.18
CA ARG A 331 22.17 5.19 -3.12
C ARG A 331 21.47 5.16 -1.77
N GLY A 332 22.13 4.53 -0.80
CA GLY A 332 21.70 4.57 0.60
C GLY A 332 21.98 5.93 1.24
N GLY A 333 21.13 6.33 2.17
CA GLY A 333 21.33 7.54 2.98
C GLY A 333 20.94 7.34 4.43
N ALA A 334 21.27 8.32 5.27
CA ALA A 334 20.91 8.39 6.68
C ALA A 334 20.70 9.86 7.10
N PRO A 335 19.76 10.58 6.46
CA PRO A 335 19.52 12.00 6.73
C PRO A 335 19.13 12.23 8.19
N GLY A 336 19.53 13.36 8.76
CA GLY A 336 19.17 13.76 10.11
C GLY A 336 17.69 14.11 10.25
N ILE A 337 17.05 14.60 9.18
CA ILE A 337 15.61 14.91 9.12
C ILE A 337 15.13 14.92 7.66
N ILE A 338 13.88 14.48 7.42
CA ILE A 338 13.23 14.53 6.11
C ILE A 338 11.95 15.37 6.24
N LEU A 339 11.86 16.43 5.45
CA LEU A 339 10.74 17.36 5.40
C LEU A 339 9.96 17.08 4.11
N ARG A 340 8.78 16.46 4.22
CA ARG A 340 7.94 16.15 3.06
C ARG A 340 6.95 17.27 2.82
N ALA A 341 7.06 17.92 1.67
CA ALA A 341 6.23 19.03 1.25
C ALA A 341 5.20 18.56 0.20
N ALA A 342 3.99 19.09 0.33
CA ALA A 342 2.86 18.95 -0.59
C ALA A 342 2.44 20.30 -1.21
N THR A 343 2.96 21.44 -0.73
CA THR A 343 2.66 22.79 -1.25
C THR A 343 3.89 23.69 -1.38
N ASN A 344 3.76 24.81 -2.10
CA ASN A 344 4.82 25.81 -2.27
C ASN A 344 5.21 26.45 -0.92
N GLU A 345 4.23 26.70 -0.04
CA GLU A 345 4.44 27.27 1.28
C GLU A 345 5.30 26.34 2.13
N GLN A 346 5.01 25.04 2.11
CA GLN A 346 5.80 24.04 2.84
C GLN A 346 7.23 23.92 2.30
N VAL A 347 7.43 24.00 0.98
CA VAL A 347 8.79 24.06 0.39
C VAL A 347 9.54 25.32 0.87
N THR A 348 8.86 26.47 0.89
CA THR A 348 9.41 27.75 1.36
C THR A 348 9.83 27.66 2.82
N GLN A 349 8.98 27.12 3.68
CA GLN A 349 9.27 26.90 5.09
C GLN A 349 10.41 25.90 5.31
N ALA A 350 10.45 24.81 4.54
CA ALA A 350 11.52 23.82 4.60
C ALA A 350 12.88 24.42 4.17
N LEU A 351 12.91 25.30 3.18
CA LEU A 351 14.10 26.05 2.79
C LEU A 351 14.53 27.05 3.86
N ALA A 352 13.59 27.80 4.44
CA ALA A 352 13.87 28.69 5.57
C ALA A 352 14.43 27.92 6.78
N PHE A 353 13.91 26.73 7.04
CA PHE A 353 14.47 25.80 8.03
C PHE A 353 15.90 25.39 7.67
N ALA A 354 16.16 24.94 6.45
CA ALA A 354 17.49 24.53 6.02
C ALA A 354 18.52 25.66 6.11
N ARG A 355 18.13 26.90 5.77
CA ARG A 355 18.99 28.10 5.86
C ARG A 355 19.44 28.43 7.28
N ARG A 356 18.67 28.07 8.30
CA ARG A 356 19.08 28.23 9.71
C ARG A 356 20.21 27.27 10.11
N HIS A 357 20.55 26.30 9.25
CA HIS A 357 21.52 25.24 9.50
C HIS A 357 22.65 25.22 8.44
N PRO A 358 23.45 26.28 8.29
CA PRO A 358 24.42 26.40 7.18
C PRO A 358 25.52 25.34 7.18
N GLY A 359 25.77 24.66 8.32
CA GLY A 359 26.72 23.55 8.43
C GLY A 359 26.13 22.16 8.15
N VAL A 360 24.83 22.07 7.84
CA VAL A 360 24.11 20.81 7.63
C VAL A 360 23.86 20.59 6.15
N ALA A 361 24.20 19.41 5.63
CA ALA A 361 24.01 19.08 4.23
C ALA A 361 22.52 19.15 3.83
N LEU A 362 22.21 19.78 2.70
CA LEU A 362 20.87 19.88 2.14
C LEU A 362 20.76 19.03 0.87
N SER A 363 19.76 18.15 0.84
CA SER A 363 19.37 17.39 -0.34
C SER A 363 17.93 17.71 -0.73
N ARG A 364 17.63 17.63 -2.03
CA ARG A 364 16.26 17.79 -2.56
C ARG A 364 15.88 16.52 -3.28
N ARG A 365 14.64 16.07 -3.09
CA ARG A 365 14.20 14.75 -3.51
C ARG A 365 12.84 14.81 -4.19
N SER A 366 12.80 14.34 -5.43
CA SER A 366 11.59 13.88 -6.13
C SER A 366 11.45 12.36 -5.90
N ALA A 367 11.52 11.49 -6.92
CA ALA A 367 11.44 10.04 -6.75
C ALA A 367 12.75 9.36 -6.28
N GLY A 368 13.87 10.10 -6.20
CA GLY A 368 15.15 9.58 -5.68
C GLY A 368 15.93 8.66 -6.64
N HIS A 369 15.73 8.78 -7.95
CA HIS A 369 16.35 7.90 -8.96
C HIS A 369 17.78 8.31 -9.40
N GLY A 370 18.26 9.50 -9.00
CA GLY A 370 19.53 10.04 -9.48
C GLY A 370 20.75 9.22 -9.06
N VAL A 371 21.56 8.79 -10.04
CA VAL A 371 22.79 7.98 -9.85
C VAL A 371 23.82 8.70 -8.95
N SER A 372 23.81 10.04 -8.98
CA SER A 372 24.71 10.91 -8.20
C SER A 372 24.46 10.84 -6.69
N GLY A 373 23.32 10.33 -6.23
CA GLY A 373 22.97 10.24 -4.81
C GLY A 373 22.55 11.56 -4.15
N ARG A 374 22.46 12.66 -4.91
CA ARG A 374 22.13 14.02 -4.42
C ARG A 374 20.73 14.17 -3.81
N SER A 375 19.88 13.15 -3.94
CA SER A 375 18.54 13.11 -3.35
C SER A 375 18.51 12.59 -1.91
N THR A 376 19.66 12.25 -1.34
CA THR A 376 19.81 11.93 0.08
C THR A 376 21.16 12.41 0.59
N ASN A 377 21.45 12.23 1.88
CA ASN A 377 22.71 12.57 2.54
C ASN A 377 22.87 11.73 3.82
N ASP A 378 23.97 11.97 4.56
CA ASP A 378 24.18 11.44 5.90
C ASP A 378 24.15 12.59 6.92
N GLY A 379 23.25 12.51 7.89
CA GLY A 379 23.07 13.48 8.96
C GLY A 379 22.46 14.82 8.56
N GLY A 380 22.12 15.03 7.29
CA GLY A 380 21.62 16.29 6.76
C GLY A 380 20.08 16.43 6.71
N ILE A 381 19.62 17.48 6.04
CA ILE A 381 18.21 17.77 5.78
C ILE A 381 17.87 17.28 4.37
N VAL A 382 16.74 16.60 4.22
CA VAL A 382 16.16 16.27 2.90
C VAL A 382 14.83 16.99 2.76
N ILE A 383 14.70 17.83 1.73
CA ILE A 383 13.41 18.38 1.30
C ILE A 383 12.85 17.44 0.23
N ASP A 384 11.76 16.76 0.55
CA ASP A 384 11.12 15.75 -0.29
C ASP A 384 9.80 16.30 -0.86
N VAL A 385 9.71 16.42 -2.18
CA VAL A 385 8.53 16.91 -2.92
C VAL A 385 7.75 15.77 -3.57
N SER A 386 7.95 14.52 -3.15
CA SER A 386 7.25 13.35 -3.70
C SER A 386 5.73 13.39 -3.54
N LEU A 387 5.21 14.17 -2.58
CA LEU A 387 3.77 14.37 -2.39
C LEU A 387 3.16 15.34 -3.41
N MET A 388 3.99 16.13 -4.13
CA MET A 388 3.54 17.03 -5.18
C MET A 388 3.50 16.28 -6.52
N ASN A 389 2.59 15.31 -6.66
CA ASN A 389 2.54 14.35 -7.78
C ASN A 389 1.28 14.47 -8.66
N ALA A 390 0.55 15.59 -8.55
CA ALA A 390 -0.63 15.83 -9.38
C ALA A 390 -0.27 15.94 -10.88
N ILE A 391 -1.16 15.44 -11.74
CA ILE A 391 -1.08 15.53 -13.20
C ILE A 391 -2.42 16.07 -13.70
N GLU A 392 -2.39 17.26 -14.30
CA GLU A 392 -3.58 17.99 -14.73
C GLU A 392 -3.47 18.38 -16.22
N VAL A 393 -4.54 18.14 -16.97
CA VAL A 393 -4.65 18.65 -18.35
C VAL A 393 -5.23 20.06 -18.30
N LEU A 394 -4.40 21.08 -18.56
CA LEU A 394 -4.80 22.48 -18.52
C LEU A 394 -5.61 22.89 -19.74
N ASP A 395 -5.17 22.48 -20.93
CA ASP A 395 -5.86 22.78 -22.18
C ASP A 395 -5.65 21.68 -23.21
N ARG A 396 -6.77 21.15 -23.72
CA ARG A 396 -6.75 20.08 -24.73
C ARG A 396 -6.42 20.57 -26.13
N LYS A 397 -6.71 21.83 -26.45
CA LYS A 397 -6.42 22.38 -27.78
C LYS A 397 -4.94 22.59 -27.99
N THR A 398 -4.26 23.11 -26.97
CA THR A 398 -2.81 23.34 -26.97
C THR A 398 -2.01 22.18 -26.38
N ARG A 399 -2.68 21.10 -25.92
CA ARG A 399 -2.08 19.93 -25.26
C ARG A 399 -1.21 20.32 -24.06
N ARG A 400 -1.61 21.37 -23.34
CA ARG A 400 -0.91 21.88 -22.17
C ARG A 400 -1.26 21.05 -20.95
N VAL A 401 -0.24 20.56 -20.26
CA VAL A 401 -0.38 19.72 -19.07
C VAL A 401 0.49 20.25 -17.94
N ARG A 402 -0.06 20.28 -16.73
CA ARG A 402 0.64 20.66 -15.51
C ARG A 402 0.98 19.42 -14.70
N ILE A 403 2.25 19.26 -14.36
CA ILE A 403 2.77 18.06 -13.71
C ILE A 403 3.59 18.46 -12.49
N GLY A 404 3.28 17.84 -11.35
CA GLY A 404 4.03 18.02 -10.11
C GLY A 404 5.39 17.30 -10.14
N PRO A 405 6.42 17.84 -9.45
CA PRO A 405 7.77 17.30 -9.45
C PRO A 405 7.87 15.89 -8.85
N GLY A 406 6.90 15.50 -8.01
CA GLY A 406 6.83 14.21 -7.33
C GLY A 406 6.28 13.07 -8.19
N ALA A 407 5.64 13.38 -9.33
CA ALA A 407 5.06 12.36 -10.20
C ALA A 407 6.14 11.49 -10.86
N ARG A 408 5.77 10.28 -11.29
CA ARG A 408 6.63 9.35 -12.04
C ARG A 408 6.25 9.30 -13.52
N TRP A 409 7.20 9.03 -14.40
CA TRP A 409 6.93 9.03 -15.84
C TRP A 409 5.96 7.95 -16.31
N ALA A 410 5.87 6.80 -15.61
CA ALA A 410 4.81 5.83 -15.85
C ALA A 410 3.41 6.39 -15.55
N GLU A 411 3.28 7.13 -14.43
CA GLU A 411 2.01 7.76 -14.03
C GLU A 411 1.61 8.86 -15.03
N VAL A 412 2.58 9.65 -15.50
CA VAL A 412 2.38 10.64 -16.55
C VAL A 412 1.93 9.98 -17.86
N ALA A 413 2.62 8.93 -18.31
CA ALA A 413 2.27 8.25 -19.55
C ALA A 413 0.85 7.65 -19.48
N ALA A 414 0.49 7.02 -18.35
CA ALA A 414 -0.86 6.49 -18.13
C ALA A 414 -1.93 7.59 -18.08
N ALA A 415 -1.64 8.76 -17.50
CA ALA A 415 -2.57 9.89 -17.44
C ALA A 415 -2.82 10.54 -18.81
N LEU A 416 -1.82 10.50 -19.71
CA LEU A 416 -1.91 11.08 -21.05
C LEU A 416 -2.44 10.11 -22.12
N GLU A 417 -2.36 8.79 -21.87
CA GLU A 417 -2.82 7.75 -22.79
C GLU A 417 -4.26 7.93 -23.30
N PRO A 418 -5.27 8.27 -22.46
CA PRO A 418 -6.65 8.48 -22.95
C PRO A 418 -6.81 9.59 -23.98
N TYR A 419 -5.82 10.48 -24.08
CA TYR A 419 -5.80 11.60 -25.03
C TYR A 419 -5.02 11.28 -26.31
N GLY A 420 -4.36 10.11 -26.39
CA GLY A 420 -3.43 9.77 -27.47
C GLY A 420 -2.10 10.52 -27.39
N TRP A 421 -1.81 11.15 -26.24
CA TRP A 421 -0.64 11.99 -26.04
C TRP A 421 0.48 11.27 -25.31
N ALA A 422 1.71 11.75 -25.53
CA ALA A 422 2.87 11.38 -24.75
C ALA A 422 3.80 12.58 -24.54
N LEU A 423 4.70 12.43 -23.57
CA LEU A 423 5.84 13.34 -23.38
C LEU A 423 7.12 12.51 -23.49
N SER A 424 8.07 13.02 -24.27
CA SER A 424 9.44 12.52 -24.24
C SER A 424 9.98 12.66 -22.82
N SER A 425 10.43 11.54 -22.24
CA SER A 425 10.83 11.46 -20.84
C SER A 425 12.16 10.72 -20.66
N GLY A 426 12.11 9.49 -20.17
CA GLY A 426 13.23 8.56 -20.05
C GLY A 426 12.92 7.23 -20.74
N ASP A 427 13.75 6.24 -20.47
CA ASP A 427 13.59 4.84 -20.86
C ASP A 427 13.03 3.97 -19.73
N TYR A 428 12.76 4.56 -18.56
CA TYR A 428 12.27 3.87 -17.36
C TYR A 428 11.17 4.66 -16.63
N GLY A 429 10.00 4.06 -16.45
CA GLY A 429 8.81 4.73 -15.89
C GLY A 429 8.91 5.09 -14.40
N GLY A 430 9.80 4.46 -13.63
CA GLY A 430 9.96 4.71 -12.19
C GLY A 430 10.72 6.01 -11.86
N VAL A 431 11.29 6.69 -12.86
CA VAL A 431 12.02 7.96 -12.70
C VAL A 431 11.02 9.09 -12.36
N GLY A 432 11.41 9.96 -11.43
CA GLY A 432 10.60 11.11 -11.03
C GLY A 432 10.74 12.29 -12.00
N VAL A 433 9.63 12.98 -12.25
CA VAL A 433 9.53 14.11 -13.18
C VAL A 433 10.53 15.21 -12.81
N GLY A 434 10.55 15.64 -11.55
CA GLY A 434 11.32 16.82 -11.13
C GLY A 434 12.83 16.73 -11.41
N GLY A 435 13.43 15.56 -11.22
CA GLY A 435 14.86 15.37 -11.48
C GLY A 435 15.21 15.34 -12.98
N LEU A 436 14.37 14.69 -13.78
CA LEU A 436 14.61 14.51 -15.21
C LEU A 436 14.29 15.79 -16.01
N ALA A 437 13.15 16.41 -15.70
CA ALA A 437 12.67 17.63 -16.34
C ALA A 437 13.49 18.90 -16.04
N THR A 438 14.43 18.84 -15.09
CA THR A 438 15.37 19.94 -14.80
C THR A 438 16.78 19.70 -15.33
N ALA A 439 17.03 18.53 -15.91
CA ALA A 439 18.36 18.11 -16.36
C ALA A 439 18.43 17.85 -17.89
N GLY A 440 17.29 17.67 -18.56
CA GLY A 440 17.21 17.43 -19.99
C GLY A 440 16.10 16.44 -20.31
N GLY A 441 16.35 15.17 -20.05
CA GLY A 441 15.41 14.08 -20.31
C GLY A 441 15.58 13.48 -21.70
N ILE A 442 16.19 12.30 -21.74
CA ILE A 442 16.44 11.53 -22.96
C ILE A 442 15.72 10.20 -22.80
N GLY A 443 14.82 9.90 -23.73
CA GLY A 443 14.07 8.66 -23.75
C GLY A 443 13.74 8.25 -25.18
N TYR A 444 12.83 7.28 -25.32
CA TYR A 444 12.52 6.68 -26.61
C TYR A 444 11.93 7.66 -27.65
N LEU A 445 11.26 8.72 -27.22
CA LEU A 445 10.69 9.74 -28.13
C LEU A 445 11.67 10.87 -28.46
N ALA A 446 12.88 10.89 -27.89
CA ALA A 446 13.72 12.09 -27.90
C ALA A 446 14.19 12.53 -29.29
N ARG A 447 14.39 11.60 -30.24
CA ARG A 447 14.83 11.92 -31.60
C ARG A 447 13.75 12.63 -32.42
N GLY A 448 12.50 12.18 -32.31
CA GLY A 448 11.35 12.73 -33.04
C GLY A 448 10.74 13.95 -32.36
N HIS A 449 10.68 13.94 -31.02
CA HIS A 449 9.94 14.91 -30.22
C HIS A 449 10.82 15.82 -29.36
N GLY A 450 12.15 15.67 -29.41
CA GLY A 450 13.07 16.46 -28.58
C GLY A 450 13.16 15.96 -27.13
N LEU A 451 14.00 16.63 -26.35
CA LEU A 451 14.19 16.35 -24.93
C LEU A 451 12.93 16.72 -24.14
N THR A 452 12.79 16.19 -22.92
CA THR A 452 11.71 16.61 -22.01
C THR A 452 11.68 18.12 -21.80
N ILE A 453 12.86 18.74 -21.67
CA ILE A 453 13.00 20.20 -21.52
C ILE A 453 12.58 21.00 -22.76
N ASP A 454 12.58 20.40 -23.96
CA ASP A 454 12.14 21.08 -25.20
C ASP A 454 10.62 21.22 -25.25
N ARG A 455 9.92 20.35 -24.52
CA ARG A 455 8.46 20.39 -24.32
C ARG A 455 8.03 21.20 -23.12
N LEU A 456 8.98 21.70 -22.31
CA LEU A 456 8.68 22.56 -21.18
C LEU A 456 8.25 23.96 -21.66
N ARG A 457 7.26 24.53 -20.99
CA ARG A 457 6.64 25.82 -21.36
C ARG A 457 6.60 26.81 -20.21
N ALA A 458 6.51 26.31 -19.00
CA ALA A 458 6.70 27.11 -17.80
C ALA A 458 7.07 26.22 -16.62
N VAL A 459 7.63 26.83 -15.59
CA VAL A 459 7.77 26.23 -14.26
C VAL A 459 7.32 27.19 -13.19
N GLU A 460 6.82 26.63 -12.09
CA GLU A 460 6.79 27.31 -10.80
C GLU A 460 7.90 26.75 -9.93
N MET A 461 8.63 27.63 -9.25
CA MET A 461 9.73 27.20 -8.40
C MET A 461 9.92 28.10 -7.19
N VAL A 462 10.42 27.50 -6.11
CA VAL A 462 10.84 28.21 -4.90
C VAL A 462 12.34 28.43 -4.95
N LEU A 463 12.76 29.69 -4.93
CA LEU A 463 14.17 30.09 -4.94
C LEU A 463 14.81 29.94 -3.55
N ALA A 464 16.13 30.06 -3.49
CA ALA A 464 16.89 29.90 -2.26
C ALA A 464 16.50 30.90 -1.14
N ASP A 465 16.03 32.10 -1.50
CA ASP A 465 15.55 33.10 -0.53
C ASP A 465 14.14 32.79 0.01
N GLY A 466 13.42 31.85 -0.61
CA GLY A 466 12.06 31.46 -0.29
C GLY A 466 10.99 32.12 -1.17
N SER A 467 11.37 32.94 -2.15
CA SER A 467 10.42 33.50 -3.11
C SER A 467 9.87 32.41 -4.04
N VAL A 468 8.56 32.47 -4.30
CA VAL A 468 7.88 31.63 -5.30
C VAL A 468 7.82 32.43 -6.59
N VAL A 469 8.40 31.89 -7.67
CA VAL A 469 8.45 32.55 -8.97
C VAL A 469 7.91 31.64 -10.06
N ARG A 470 7.35 32.25 -11.11
CA ARG A 470 7.09 31.59 -12.39
C ARG A 470 8.23 31.90 -13.35
N ALA A 471 8.67 30.91 -14.11
CA ALA A 471 9.62 31.11 -15.19
C ALA A 471 9.09 30.50 -16.50
N ASP A 472 8.96 31.33 -17.52
CA ASP A 472 8.60 30.99 -18.90
C ASP A 472 9.29 31.95 -19.89
N ASP A 473 8.88 31.96 -21.16
CA ASP A 473 9.50 32.83 -22.17
C ASP A 473 9.20 34.34 -21.97
N ALA A 474 8.19 34.69 -21.15
CA ALA A 474 7.78 36.07 -20.88
C ALA A 474 8.17 36.55 -19.46
N GLU A 475 8.17 35.66 -18.48
CA GLU A 475 8.46 35.93 -17.08
C GLU A 475 9.72 35.17 -16.63
N ASN A 476 10.73 35.86 -16.09
CA ASN A 476 12.03 35.28 -15.71
C ASN A 476 12.67 34.38 -16.80
N PRO A 477 12.84 34.87 -18.05
CA PRO A 477 13.26 34.06 -19.19
C PRO A 477 14.69 33.51 -19.09
N ASP A 478 15.56 34.21 -18.37
CA ASP A 478 16.92 33.77 -18.02
C ASP A 478 16.90 32.55 -17.07
N LEU A 479 16.02 32.58 -16.07
CA LEU A 479 15.77 31.44 -15.20
C LEU A 479 15.10 30.29 -15.95
N PHE A 480 14.15 30.58 -16.84
CA PHE A 480 13.49 29.55 -17.66
C PHE A 480 14.48 28.85 -18.60
N TRP A 481 15.42 29.60 -19.18
CA TRP A 481 16.56 29.02 -19.90
C TRP A 481 17.40 28.13 -18.98
N ALA A 482 17.76 28.61 -17.79
CA ALA A 482 18.62 27.88 -16.86
C ALA A 482 17.98 26.59 -16.32
N VAL A 483 16.65 26.60 -16.10
CA VAL A 483 15.90 25.43 -15.61
C VAL A 483 15.92 24.27 -16.61
N ARG A 484 15.97 24.56 -17.91
CA ARG A 484 16.05 23.59 -19.00
C ARG A 484 17.47 23.01 -19.17
N GLY A 485 17.98 22.38 -18.10
CA GLY A 485 19.25 21.66 -18.10
C GLY A 485 20.04 21.78 -16.80
N ALA A 486 19.81 22.86 -16.03
CA ALA A 486 20.52 23.11 -14.77
C ALA A 486 19.58 23.49 -13.61
N GLY A 487 18.27 23.21 -13.72
CA GLY A 487 17.24 23.74 -12.81
C GLY A 487 17.44 23.46 -11.33
N ALA A 488 17.98 22.28 -10.99
CA ALA A 488 18.25 21.91 -9.59
C ALA A 488 19.29 22.80 -8.87
N ASN A 489 20.00 23.68 -9.59
CA ASN A 489 20.93 24.66 -9.02
C ASN A 489 20.24 25.96 -8.58
N PHE A 490 19.09 26.29 -9.14
CA PHE A 490 18.46 27.60 -8.99
C PHE A 490 17.29 27.61 -8.00
N GLY A 491 16.75 26.43 -7.67
CA GLY A 491 15.70 26.30 -6.67
C GLY A 491 15.04 24.92 -6.68
N ILE A 492 13.86 24.85 -6.08
CA ILE A 492 13.01 23.65 -6.05
C ILE A 492 11.81 23.92 -6.95
N VAL A 493 11.77 23.26 -8.11
CA VAL A 493 10.60 23.32 -8.99
C VAL A 493 9.44 22.59 -8.32
N THR A 494 8.29 23.24 -8.25
CA THR A 494 7.08 22.76 -7.59
C THR A 494 5.94 22.45 -8.56
N ALA A 495 6.02 22.95 -9.80
CA ALA A 495 5.21 22.50 -10.91
C ALA A 495 5.89 22.74 -12.26
N PHE A 496 5.59 21.88 -13.23
CA PHE A 496 6.01 22.00 -14.62
C PHE A 496 4.78 22.12 -15.51
N GLU A 497 4.83 22.99 -16.51
CA GLU A 497 3.86 23.02 -17.59
C GLU A 497 4.52 22.55 -18.88
N PHE A 498 4.00 21.48 -19.47
CA PHE A 498 4.50 20.91 -20.71
C PHE A 498 3.49 21.06 -21.84
N GLU A 499 3.98 21.00 -23.06
CA GLU A 499 3.20 20.72 -24.26
C GLU A 499 3.40 19.25 -24.65
N ALA A 500 2.34 18.45 -24.57
CA ALA A 500 2.39 17.05 -24.97
C ALA A 500 2.30 16.86 -26.49
N ASP A 501 2.85 15.75 -26.98
CA ASP A 501 2.85 15.36 -28.38
C ASP A 501 1.79 14.30 -28.68
N ASP A 502 1.24 14.30 -29.90
CA ASP A 502 0.42 13.21 -30.41
C ASP A 502 1.33 12.06 -30.88
N VAL A 503 1.22 10.91 -30.21
CA VAL A 503 2.12 9.75 -30.43
C VAL A 503 1.33 8.48 -30.77
N GLY A 504 0.07 8.36 -30.34
CA GLY A 504 -0.74 7.18 -30.65
C GLY A 504 -0.10 5.86 -30.20
N ALA A 505 -0.25 4.81 -31.00
CA ALA A 505 0.40 3.52 -30.77
C ALA A 505 1.79 3.48 -31.42
N VAL A 506 2.75 2.87 -30.73
CA VAL A 506 4.16 2.78 -31.12
C VAL A 506 4.57 1.32 -31.26
N ALA A 507 5.64 1.06 -32.02
CA ALA A 507 6.30 -0.23 -31.98
C ALA A 507 7.50 -0.19 -31.04
N PHE A 508 7.62 -1.20 -30.19
CA PHE A 508 8.77 -1.41 -29.32
C PHE A 508 9.41 -2.75 -29.64
N ALA A 509 10.70 -2.71 -29.92
CA ALA A 509 11.51 -3.83 -30.32
C ALA A 509 12.67 -4.04 -29.36
N ARG A 510 12.98 -5.30 -29.08
CA ARG A 510 14.17 -5.72 -28.35
C ARG A 510 14.89 -6.75 -29.18
N LEU A 511 16.08 -6.40 -29.66
CA LEU A 511 16.87 -7.26 -30.54
C LEU A 511 18.14 -7.68 -29.81
N THR A 512 18.37 -8.98 -29.71
CA THR A 512 19.58 -9.57 -29.12
C THR A 512 20.40 -10.20 -30.23
N GLN A 513 21.60 -9.69 -30.45
CA GLN A 513 22.45 -10.08 -31.58
C GLN A 513 23.87 -10.47 -31.13
N ASP A 514 24.54 -11.25 -31.99
CA ASP A 514 25.96 -11.53 -31.86
C ASP A 514 26.77 -10.25 -32.03
N ALA A 515 27.58 -9.97 -31.02
CA ALA A 515 28.55 -8.88 -31.00
C ALA A 515 29.96 -9.43 -30.75
N SER A 516 30.26 -10.64 -31.23
CA SER A 516 31.59 -11.26 -31.10
C SER A 516 32.68 -10.38 -31.72
N ASP A 517 32.38 -9.77 -32.86
CA ASP A 517 33.12 -8.63 -33.41
C ASP A 517 32.47 -7.33 -32.92
N LEU A 518 32.80 -6.94 -31.69
CA LEU A 518 32.18 -5.79 -31.03
C LEU A 518 32.51 -4.48 -31.74
N GLU A 519 33.72 -4.33 -32.29
CA GLU A 519 34.13 -3.12 -33.00
C GLU A 519 33.26 -2.90 -34.23
N ARG A 520 33.16 -3.91 -35.10
CA ARG A 520 32.30 -3.86 -36.28
C ARG A 520 30.84 -3.62 -35.88
N TYR A 521 30.34 -4.36 -34.89
CA TYR A 521 28.95 -4.23 -34.44
C TYR A 521 28.61 -2.80 -34.00
N LEU A 522 29.45 -2.17 -33.18
CA LEU A 522 29.22 -0.81 -32.70
C LEU A 522 29.24 0.21 -33.85
N VAL A 523 30.16 0.05 -34.81
CA VAL A 523 30.24 0.93 -35.99
C VAL A 523 29.00 0.80 -36.88
N GLU A 524 28.56 -0.43 -37.15
CA GLU A 524 27.38 -0.70 -37.98
C GLU A 524 26.07 -0.28 -37.30
N TRP A 525 25.93 -0.55 -35.99
CA TRP A 525 24.80 -0.06 -35.20
C TRP A 525 24.75 1.47 -35.17
N GLY A 526 25.89 2.13 -34.96
CA GLY A 526 25.99 3.59 -35.00
C GLY A 526 25.50 4.15 -36.34
N ARG A 527 26.02 3.62 -37.46
CA ARG A 527 25.57 4.01 -38.81
C ARG A 527 24.09 3.76 -39.04
N ALA A 528 23.58 2.59 -38.65
CA ALA A 528 22.17 2.26 -38.81
C ALA A 528 21.25 3.24 -38.04
N VAL A 529 21.63 3.66 -36.84
CA VAL A 529 20.87 4.65 -36.05
C VAL A 529 21.04 6.08 -36.61
N GLU A 530 22.21 6.44 -37.10
CA GLU A 530 22.49 7.74 -37.73
C GLU A 530 21.69 7.92 -39.03
N ASP A 531 21.64 6.89 -39.87
CA ASP A 531 20.91 6.87 -41.15
C ASP A 531 19.39 6.72 -40.97
N SER A 532 18.94 6.26 -39.80
CA SER A 532 17.51 6.07 -39.50
C SER A 532 16.77 7.41 -39.38
N PRO A 533 15.51 7.49 -39.84
CA PRO A 533 14.66 8.65 -39.58
C PRO A 533 14.46 8.90 -38.08
N ARG A 534 14.01 10.12 -37.75
CA ARG A 534 13.88 10.57 -36.35
C ARG A 534 12.74 9.91 -35.56
N ASP A 535 11.83 9.21 -36.25
CA ASP A 535 10.78 8.39 -35.64
C ASP A 535 11.32 7.09 -35.02
N LEU A 536 12.59 6.72 -35.25
CA LEU A 536 13.27 5.61 -34.60
C LEU A 536 14.27 6.11 -33.55
N THR A 537 14.23 5.51 -32.35
CA THR A 537 15.26 5.64 -31.32
C THR A 537 15.70 4.27 -30.85
N SER A 538 17.01 4.04 -30.76
CA SER A 538 17.58 2.78 -30.26
C SER A 538 18.56 3.04 -29.11
N PHE A 539 18.41 2.30 -28.02
CA PHE A 539 19.37 2.20 -26.93
C PHE A 539 20.08 0.86 -27.01
N LEU A 540 21.40 0.83 -26.83
CA LEU A 540 22.19 -0.38 -26.91
C LEU A 540 22.82 -0.71 -25.55
N ILE A 541 22.65 -1.95 -25.10
CA ILE A 541 23.28 -2.51 -23.91
C ILE A 541 24.18 -3.67 -24.34
N VAL A 542 25.48 -3.54 -24.05
CA VAL A 542 26.48 -4.59 -24.27
C VAL A 542 26.96 -5.08 -22.91
N PRO A 543 26.40 -6.17 -22.36
CA PRO A 543 26.88 -6.74 -21.12
C PRO A 543 28.32 -7.27 -21.27
N PRO A 544 29.12 -7.30 -20.20
CA PRO A 544 30.46 -7.86 -20.26
C PRO A 544 30.40 -9.35 -20.65
N PRO A 545 31.29 -9.82 -21.54
CA PRO A 545 31.35 -11.23 -21.91
C PRO A 545 31.66 -12.08 -20.66
N ARG A 546 30.93 -13.18 -20.49
CA ARG A 546 31.11 -14.11 -19.35
C ARG A 546 31.62 -15.45 -19.86
N GLY A 547 32.83 -15.86 -19.44
CA GLY A 547 33.33 -17.24 -19.58
C GLY A 547 33.36 -17.82 -21.01
N GLY A 548 34.18 -17.30 -21.92
CA GLY A 548 34.36 -17.90 -23.26
C GLY A 548 33.13 -17.85 -24.18
N ARG A 549 32.07 -17.15 -23.78
CA ARG A 549 30.85 -16.91 -24.57
C ARG A 549 31.06 -15.74 -25.54
N PRO A 550 30.40 -15.76 -26.72
CA PRO A 550 30.38 -14.61 -27.61
C PRO A 550 29.81 -13.38 -26.88
N ALA A 551 30.34 -12.20 -27.23
CA ALA A 551 29.78 -10.95 -26.73
C ALA A 551 28.41 -10.73 -27.38
N LEU A 552 27.48 -10.12 -26.63
CA LEU A 552 26.11 -9.91 -27.06
C LEU A 552 25.76 -8.44 -27.02
N ALA A 553 24.91 -8.04 -27.95
CA ALA A 553 24.32 -6.72 -28.02
C ALA A 553 22.80 -6.85 -27.84
N VAL A 554 22.24 -6.14 -26.87
CA VAL A 554 20.80 -6.03 -26.67
C VAL A 554 20.39 -4.60 -26.99
N SER A 555 19.63 -4.41 -28.07
CA SER A 555 19.06 -3.10 -28.41
C SER A 555 17.60 -3.01 -28.00
N HIS A 556 17.23 -1.89 -27.37
CA HIS A 556 15.85 -1.47 -27.11
C HIS A 556 15.51 -0.36 -28.07
N THR A 557 14.68 -0.67 -29.06
CA THR A 557 14.39 0.22 -30.17
C THR A 557 12.90 0.54 -30.20
N MET A 558 12.56 1.82 -30.19
CA MET A 558 11.20 2.28 -30.39
C MET A 558 11.07 2.93 -31.75
N VAL A 559 9.97 2.63 -32.43
CA VAL A 559 9.51 3.31 -33.64
C VAL A 559 8.20 3.99 -33.30
N ASP A 560 8.16 5.30 -33.49
CA ASP A 560 6.98 6.15 -33.31
C ASP A 560 6.00 5.99 -34.47
N SER A 561 5.48 4.77 -34.61
CA SER A 561 4.47 4.38 -35.59
C SER A 561 3.94 2.98 -35.25
N SER A 562 2.66 2.76 -35.50
CA SER A 562 2.02 1.44 -35.48
C SER A 562 1.84 0.84 -36.88
N ASP A 563 2.29 1.52 -37.93
CA ASP A 563 2.18 1.03 -39.31
C ASP A 563 3.19 -0.11 -39.57
N PRO A 564 2.76 -1.34 -39.87
CA PRO A 564 3.66 -2.48 -40.00
C PRO A 564 4.77 -2.32 -41.04
N GLU A 565 4.50 -1.64 -42.16
CA GLU A 565 5.51 -1.42 -43.21
C GLU A 565 6.56 -0.43 -42.76
N THR A 566 6.14 0.68 -42.13
CA THR A 566 7.05 1.63 -41.50
C THR A 566 7.91 0.93 -40.43
N VAL A 567 7.28 0.18 -39.52
CA VAL A 567 7.99 -0.52 -38.43
C VAL A 567 9.03 -1.50 -38.99
N ARG A 568 8.64 -2.32 -39.98
CA ARG A 568 9.57 -3.25 -40.64
C ARG A 568 10.73 -2.51 -41.28
N ALA A 569 10.46 -1.48 -42.07
CA ALA A 569 11.48 -0.70 -42.76
C ALA A 569 12.46 0.00 -41.79
N ARG A 570 12.00 0.37 -40.59
CA ARG A 570 12.85 0.96 -39.55
C ARG A 570 13.70 -0.06 -38.80
N LEU A 571 13.16 -1.24 -38.51
CA LEU A 571 13.86 -2.27 -37.75
C LEU A 571 14.81 -3.13 -38.61
N GLU A 572 14.54 -3.28 -39.90
CA GLU A 572 15.31 -4.14 -40.82
C GLU A 572 16.81 -3.81 -40.86
N PRO A 573 17.25 -2.53 -40.98
CA PRO A 573 18.68 -2.18 -40.94
C PRO A 573 19.37 -2.59 -39.63
N LEU A 574 18.70 -2.44 -38.48
CA LEU A 574 19.23 -2.85 -37.17
C LEU A 574 19.25 -4.38 -37.04
N ALA A 575 18.21 -5.05 -37.53
CA ALA A 575 18.11 -6.51 -37.49
C ALA A 575 19.18 -7.20 -38.36
N ALA A 576 19.65 -6.54 -39.43
CA ALA A 576 20.61 -7.07 -40.39
C ALA A 576 22.10 -6.93 -40.00
N ILE A 577 22.42 -6.19 -38.93
CA ILE A 577 23.81 -5.92 -38.50
C ILE A 577 24.59 -7.21 -38.23
N SER A 578 23.97 -8.16 -37.51
CA SER A 578 24.62 -9.41 -37.13
C SER A 578 23.59 -10.50 -36.89
N ALA A 579 24.08 -11.71 -36.63
CA ALA A 579 23.22 -12.86 -36.35
C ALA A 579 22.32 -12.59 -35.13
N MET A 580 21.02 -12.80 -35.32
CA MET A 580 20.00 -12.61 -34.28
C MET A 580 19.93 -13.85 -33.38
N TYR A 581 20.03 -13.65 -32.07
CA TYR A 581 19.77 -14.66 -31.05
C TYR A 581 18.31 -14.62 -30.56
N ALA A 582 17.76 -13.43 -30.38
CA ALA A 582 16.37 -13.24 -29.94
C ALA A 582 15.82 -11.91 -30.46
N GLN A 583 14.51 -11.89 -30.77
CA GLN A 583 13.79 -10.68 -31.12
C GLN A 583 12.40 -10.68 -30.47
N ASP A 584 12.01 -9.55 -29.92
CA ASP A 584 10.68 -9.25 -29.41
C ASP A 584 10.22 -7.96 -30.08
N VAL A 585 9.07 -7.95 -30.74
CA VAL A 585 8.53 -6.74 -31.38
C VAL A 585 7.04 -6.68 -31.11
N VAL A 586 6.61 -5.60 -30.47
CA VAL A 586 5.20 -5.38 -30.11
C VAL A 586 4.74 -4.02 -30.57
N ILE A 587 3.51 -3.94 -31.07
CA ILE A 587 2.79 -2.68 -31.24
C ILE A 587 1.95 -2.46 -29.99
N THR A 588 2.14 -1.33 -29.32
CA THR A 588 1.53 -1.05 -28.02
C THR A 588 1.43 0.45 -27.77
N SER A 589 0.89 0.87 -26.62
CA SER A 589 0.87 2.28 -26.22
C SER A 589 2.21 2.70 -25.61
N TYR A 590 2.54 3.99 -25.69
CA TYR A 590 3.73 4.52 -25.00
C TYR A 590 3.67 4.29 -23.47
N ALA A 591 2.47 4.34 -22.87
CA ALA A 591 2.27 4.01 -21.46
C ALA A 591 2.70 2.59 -21.11
N ALA A 592 2.34 1.60 -21.95
CA ALA A 592 2.80 0.22 -21.77
C ALA A 592 4.32 0.07 -21.93
N VAL A 593 4.95 0.83 -22.84
CA VAL A 593 6.42 0.86 -22.96
C VAL A 593 7.07 1.41 -21.68
N MET A 594 6.50 2.46 -21.08
CA MET A 594 7.02 3.04 -19.84
C MET A 594 6.76 2.15 -18.61
N ASP A 595 5.80 1.24 -18.69
CA ASP A 595 5.49 0.21 -17.68
C ASP A 595 6.36 -1.07 -17.83
N ASN A 596 7.31 -1.12 -18.79
CA ASN A 596 8.17 -2.29 -19.08
C ASN A 596 9.07 -2.81 -17.93
N ALA A 597 8.95 -2.27 -16.73
CA ALA A 597 9.39 -2.93 -15.50
C ALA A 597 8.51 -4.16 -15.13
N SER A 598 7.43 -4.43 -15.88
CA SER A 598 6.51 -5.54 -15.68
C SER A 598 6.63 -6.64 -16.78
N GLU A 599 7.25 -7.78 -16.44
CA GLU A 599 7.19 -9.10 -17.13
C GLU A 599 7.76 -9.25 -18.57
N ARG A 600 9.06 -9.61 -18.68
CA ARG A 600 9.77 -9.86 -19.95
C ARG A 600 10.21 -11.34 -20.11
N PRO A 601 9.32 -12.28 -20.51
CA PRO A 601 9.59 -13.73 -20.47
C PRO A 601 10.65 -14.22 -21.48
N GLU A 602 10.82 -13.53 -22.61
CA GLU A 602 11.78 -13.91 -23.66
C GLU A 602 13.24 -13.72 -23.25
N GLU A 603 13.56 -12.57 -22.65
CA GLU A 603 14.88 -12.30 -22.09
C GLU A 603 15.17 -13.14 -20.85
N ALA A 604 14.15 -13.42 -20.03
CA ALA A 604 14.28 -14.38 -18.95
C ALA A 604 14.64 -15.76 -19.51
N LEU A 605 13.93 -16.25 -20.54
CA LEU A 605 14.22 -17.54 -21.16
C LEU A 605 15.62 -17.58 -21.77
N ASP A 606 16.01 -16.54 -22.51
CA ASP A 606 17.33 -16.42 -23.13
C ASP A 606 18.44 -16.46 -22.07
N ILE A 607 18.29 -15.77 -20.93
CA ILE A 607 19.27 -15.85 -19.83
C ILE A 607 19.32 -17.25 -19.21
N LEU A 608 18.16 -17.89 -19.02
CA LEU A 608 18.02 -19.12 -18.24
C LEU A 608 18.41 -20.39 -19.01
N VAL A 609 18.09 -20.48 -20.31
CA VAL A 609 18.48 -21.60 -21.18
C VAL A 609 20.00 -21.76 -21.24
N ARG A 610 20.71 -20.64 -21.15
CA ARG A 610 22.17 -20.63 -21.13
C ARG A 610 22.79 -21.36 -19.95
N LEU A 611 22.05 -21.58 -18.86
CA LEU A 611 22.54 -22.37 -17.73
C LEU A 611 22.69 -23.86 -18.10
N THR A 612 22.06 -24.30 -19.18
CA THR A 612 21.97 -25.70 -19.62
C THR A 612 22.63 -25.96 -20.97
N GLU A 613 23.15 -24.92 -21.61
CA GLU A 613 23.74 -24.99 -22.94
C GLU A 613 25.19 -25.52 -22.87
N PRO A 614 25.49 -26.69 -23.45
CA PRO A 614 26.82 -27.29 -23.36
C PRO A 614 27.91 -26.38 -23.91
N GLY A 615 28.96 -26.16 -23.12
CA GLY A 615 30.12 -25.35 -23.52
C GLY A 615 29.94 -23.83 -23.34
N HIS A 616 28.78 -23.39 -22.84
CA HIS A 616 28.48 -21.98 -22.66
C HIS A 616 28.94 -21.54 -21.25
N GLY A 617 29.83 -20.56 -21.04
CA GLY A 617 30.41 -20.13 -19.74
C GLY A 617 29.58 -19.84 -18.46
N ALA A 618 28.25 -19.88 -18.49
CA ALA A 618 27.34 -19.86 -17.34
C ALA A 618 26.57 -21.18 -17.22
N GLU A 619 26.92 -22.17 -18.06
CA GLU A 619 26.50 -23.54 -17.94
C GLU A 619 26.89 -23.99 -16.55
N HIS A 620 25.87 -24.31 -15.77
CA HIS A 620 26.08 -24.69 -14.39
C HIS A 620 24.96 -25.64 -14.01
N PRO A 621 25.20 -26.97 -14.01
CA PRO A 621 24.18 -27.98 -13.80
C PRO A 621 23.32 -27.75 -12.54
N THR A 622 23.93 -27.26 -11.46
CA THR A 622 23.20 -26.91 -10.22
C THR A 622 22.28 -25.70 -10.38
N PHE A 623 22.76 -24.57 -10.93
CA PHE A 623 21.91 -23.39 -11.12
C PHE A 623 20.85 -23.62 -12.20
N ALA A 624 21.18 -24.35 -13.26
CA ALA A 624 20.24 -24.84 -14.26
C ALA A 624 19.07 -25.63 -13.65
N LEU A 625 19.38 -26.54 -12.72
CA LEU A 625 18.38 -27.33 -12.03
C LEU A 625 17.51 -26.45 -11.12
N LEU A 626 18.12 -25.55 -10.35
CA LEU A 626 17.40 -24.64 -9.45
C LEU A 626 16.51 -23.65 -10.21
N ALA A 627 16.95 -23.24 -11.40
CA ALA A 627 16.24 -22.31 -12.29
C ALA A 627 15.27 -23.01 -13.26
N ALA A 628 15.11 -24.34 -13.19
CA ALA A 628 14.35 -25.10 -14.19
C ALA A 628 12.86 -24.71 -14.25
N LEU A 629 12.24 -24.34 -13.12
CA LEU A 629 10.87 -23.84 -13.12
C LEU A 629 10.77 -22.45 -13.76
N ASP A 630 11.69 -21.54 -13.43
CA ASP A 630 11.75 -20.21 -14.04
C ASP A 630 11.98 -20.31 -15.56
N THR A 631 12.85 -21.23 -15.97
CA THR A 631 13.12 -21.53 -17.38
C THR A 631 11.87 -22.04 -18.07
N ALA A 632 11.11 -22.92 -17.44
CA ALA A 632 9.88 -23.46 -18.03
C ALA A 632 8.71 -22.48 -18.04
N GLU A 633 8.56 -21.65 -17.00
CA GLU A 633 7.58 -20.56 -16.98
C GLU A 633 7.87 -19.54 -18.08
N ALA A 634 9.14 -19.20 -18.27
CA ALA A 634 9.57 -18.36 -19.38
C ALA A 634 9.32 -19.07 -20.73
N ALA A 635 9.71 -20.34 -20.86
CA ALA A 635 9.57 -21.12 -22.09
C ALA A 635 8.12 -21.26 -22.55
N VAL A 636 7.18 -21.56 -21.64
CA VAL A 636 5.76 -21.69 -21.97
C VAL A 636 5.17 -20.37 -22.45
N ARG A 637 5.56 -19.24 -21.85
CA ARG A 637 5.07 -17.91 -22.26
C ARG A 637 5.59 -17.49 -23.64
N VAL A 638 6.75 -18.00 -24.03
CA VAL A 638 7.39 -17.78 -25.33
C VAL A 638 6.99 -18.86 -26.36
N GLY A 639 6.11 -19.80 -25.97
CA GLY A 639 5.66 -20.88 -26.86
C GLY A 639 6.68 -22.01 -27.08
N ARG A 640 7.78 -22.06 -26.32
CA ARG A 640 8.82 -23.11 -26.35
C ARG A 640 8.49 -24.29 -25.43
N SER A 641 7.38 -24.95 -25.72
CA SER A 641 6.91 -26.11 -24.94
C SER A 641 7.89 -27.29 -24.94
N ASP A 642 8.77 -27.39 -25.93
CA ASP A 642 9.87 -28.34 -26.02
C ASP A 642 10.89 -28.17 -24.89
N LEU A 643 11.31 -26.92 -24.63
CA LEU A 643 12.25 -26.59 -23.57
C LEU A 643 11.61 -26.75 -22.20
N ALA A 644 10.34 -26.38 -22.06
CA ALA A 644 9.59 -26.62 -20.83
C ALA A 644 9.46 -28.14 -20.54
N ASP A 645 9.21 -28.97 -21.55
CA ASP A 645 9.18 -30.45 -21.40
C ASP A 645 10.55 -31.00 -21.00
N GLU A 646 11.64 -30.47 -21.55
CA GLU A 646 12.99 -30.83 -21.14
C GLU A 646 13.25 -30.50 -19.66
N ARG A 647 12.81 -29.32 -19.20
CA ARG A 647 12.93 -28.94 -17.78
C ARG A 647 12.09 -29.82 -16.87
N VAL A 648 10.89 -30.25 -17.30
CA VAL A 648 10.08 -31.25 -16.58
C VAL A 648 10.91 -32.51 -16.36
N ARG A 649 11.54 -33.05 -17.40
CA ARG A 649 12.32 -34.30 -17.32
C ARG A 649 13.47 -34.19 -16.33
N VAL A 650 14.17 -33.05 -16.31
CA VAL A 650 15.29 -32.79 -15.39
C VAL A 650 14.80 -32.72 -13.94
N LEU A 651 13.73 -31.96 -13.68
CA LEU A 651 13.12 -31.87 -12.34
C LEU A 651 12.59 -33.21 -11.86
N GLU A 652 11.96 -34.00 -12.73
CA GLU A 652 11.46 -35.34 -12.39
C GLU A 652 12.58 -36.35 -12.11
N ALA A 653 13.65 -36.32 -12.89
CA ALA A 653 14.82 -37.17 -12.65
C ALA A 653 15.52 -36.81 -11.32
N TRP A 654 15.58 -35.53 -10.97
CA TRP A 654 16.10 -35.10 -9.67
C TRP A 654 15.17 -35.48 -8.52
N ALA A 655 13.87 -35.24 -8.68
CA ALA A 655 12.85 -35.58 -7.70
C ALA A 655 12.81 -37.09 -7.39
N ARG A 656 12.92 -37.96 -8.40
CA ARG A 656 12.99 -39.41 -8.21
C ARG A 656 14.23 -39.85 -7.43
N ARG A 657 15.38 -39.21 -7.68
CA ARG A 657 16.66 -39.56 -7.03
C ARG A 657 16.77 -39.08 -5.59
N THR A 658 16.21 -37.91 -5.29
CA THR A 658 16.43 -37.22 -4.01
C THR A 658 15.23 -37.23 -3.07
N GLY A 659 14.03 -37.46 -3.61
CA GLY A 659 12.78 -37.30 -2.86
C GLY A 659 12.45 -35.86 -2.47
N ALA A 660 13.22 -34.86 -2.95
CA ALA A 660 13.11 -33.48 -2.50
C ALA A 660 11.72 -32.87 -2.80
N PRO A 661 11.00 -32.38 -1.77
CA PRO A 661 9.66 -31.80 -1.93
C PRO A 661 9.59 -30.65 -2.93
N TRP A 662 10.57 -29.74 -2.91
CA TRP A 662 10.61 -28.62 -3.85
C TRP A 662 10.75 -29.09 -5.31
N ALA A 663 11.57 -30.11 -5.57
CA ALA A 663 11.80 -30.60 -6.93
C ALA A 663 10.56 -31.34 -7.46
N ARG A 664 9.88 -32.11 -6.60
CA ARG A 664 8.60 -32.76 -6.93
C ARG A 664 7.50 -31.73 -7.24
N CYS A 665 7.38 -30.70 -6.40
CA CYS A 665 6.40 -29.64 -6.61
C CYS A 665 6.70 -28.87 -7.91
N ALA A 666 7.95 -28.44 -8.11
CA ALA A 666 8.38 -27.76 -9.33
C ALA A 666 8.13 -28.61 -10.59
N ALA A 667 8.41 -29.91 -10.57
CA ALA A 667 8.12 -30.81 -11.70
C ALA A 667 6.63 -30.84 -12.06
N HIS A 668 5.75 -30.93 -11.06
CA HIS A 668 4.30 -30.93 -11.26
C HIS A 668 3.77 -29.59 -11.77
N VAL A 669 4.27 -28.44 -11.25
CA VAL A 669 3.91 -27.11 -11.76
C VAL A 669 4.33 -26.98 -13.22
N THR A 670 5.59 -27.30 -13.52
CA THR A 670 6.17 -27.26 -14.87
C THR A 670 5.37 -28.12 -15.85
N ARG A 671 4.92 -29.30 -15.42
CA ARG A 671 4.05 -30.19 -16.21
C ARG A 671 2.63 -29.62 -16.40
N GLY A 672 2.09 -28.93 -15.41
CA GLY A 672 0.81 -28.22 -15.52
C GLY A 672 0.86 -27.07 -16.53
N LEU A 673 1.99 -26.35 -16.58
CA LEU A 673 2.20 -25.23 -17.51
C LEU A 673 2.20 -25.66 -18.99
N LEU A 674 2.61 -26.90 -19.30
CA LEU A 674 2.53 -27.48 -20.66
C LEU A 674 1.10 -27.65 -21.18
N GLY A 675 0.09 -27.54 -20.30
CA GLY A 675 -1.32 -27.63 -20.69
C GLY A 675 -1.80 -29.06 -21.03
N GLY A 676 -2.91 -29.14 -21.78
CA GLY A 676 -3.53 -30.40 -22.19
C GLY A 676 -4.39 -31.08 -21.11
N ALA A 677 -4.90 -32.29 -21.43
CA ALA A 677 -5.88 -33.01 -20.60
C ALA A 677 -5.39 -33.40 -19.20
N ARG A 678 -4.08 -33.33 -18.94
CA ARG A 678 -3.46 -33.70 -17.66
C ARG A 678 -3.04 -32.49 -16.81
N ALA A 679 -3.23 -31.26 -17.30
CA ALA A 679 -2.76 -30.04 -16.64
C ALA A 679 -3.34 -29.85 -15.24
N GLU A 680 -4.66 -30.03 -15.09
CA GLU A 680 -5.33 -29.89 -13.78
C GLU A 680 -4.83 -30.93 -12.76
N GLY A 681 -4.65 -32.17 -13.20
CA GLY A 681 -4.08 -33.23 -12.37
C GLY A 681 -2.67 -32.91 -11.92
N ALA A 682 -1.85 -32.32 -12.80
CA ALA A 682 -0.49 -31.91 -12.46
C ALA A 682 -0.47 -30.73 -11.45
N PHE A 683 -1.31 -29.71 -11.62
CA PHE A 683 -1.39 -28.62 -10.64
C PHE A 683 -1.89 -29.08 -9.27
N ARG A 684 -2.90 -29.97 -9.22
CA ARG A 684 -3.35 -30.57 -7.94
C ARG A 684 -2.23 -31.37 -7.29
N ALA A 685 -1.55 -32.23 -8.07
CA ALA A 685 -0.42 -32.99 -7.59
C ALA A 685 0.73 -32.10 -7.05
N ALA A 686 0.95 -30.92 -7.64
CA ALA A 686 1.94 -29.95 -7.13
C ALA A 686 1.58 -29.43 -5.73
N LEU A 687 0.29 -29.18 -5.48
CA LEU A 687 -0.22 -28.68 -4.21
C LEU A 687 -0.32 -29.75 -3.12
N ASP A 688 -0.36 -31.03 -3.51
CA ASP A 688 -0.47 -32.19 -2.64
C ASP A 688 0.89 -32.81 -2.27
N VAL A 689 2.01 -32.29 -2.81
CA VAL A 689 3.35 -32.79 -2.47
C VAL A 689 3.62 -32.62 -0.96
N PRO A 690 3.94 -33.70 -0.22
CA PRO A 690 4.28 -33.61 1.19
C PRO A 690 5.49 -32.69 1.41
N GLY A 691 5.32 -31.66 2.23
CA GLY A 691 6.36 -30.65 2.48
C GLY A 691 6.46 -29.55 1.41
N ALA A 692 5.61 -29.48 0.39
CA ALA A 692 5.65 -28.35 -0.55
C ALA A 692 5.27 -27.01 0.12
N ARG A 693 4.38 -27.03 1.12
CA ARG A 693 3.98 -25.85 1.90
C ARG A 693 5.13 -25.22 2.69
N SER A 694 6.18 -25.97 3.04
CA SER A 694 7.37 -25.39 3.69
C SER A 694 8.27 -24.64 2.70
N HIS A 695 8.06 -24.81 1.38
CA HIS A 695 8.66 -24.01 0.32
C HIS A 695 7.67 -22.94 -0.17
N ALA A 696 7.41 -21.95 0.70
CA ALA A 696 6.32 -20.97 0.55
C ALA A 696 6.28 -20.27 -0.82
N LEU A 697 7.43 -19.84 -1.36
CA LEU A 697 7.48 -19.16 -2.67
C LEU A 697 7.07 -20.09 -3.82
N LEU A 698 7.54 -21.32 -3.80
CA LEU A 698 7.22 -22.32 -4.83
C LEU A 698 5.74 -22.74 -4.74
N TYR A 699 5.22 -22.91 -3.53
CA TYR A 699 3.82 -23.24 -3.30
C TYR A 699 2.89 -22.11 -3.78
N ALA A 700 3.25 -20.86 -3.53
CA ALA A 700 2.51 -19.69 -4.02
C ALA A 700 2.53 -19.60 -5.55
N ARG A 701 3.68 -19.86 -6.18
CA ARG A 701 3.80 -19.94 -7.65
C ARG A 701 2.95 -21.06 -8.26
N ALA A 702 2.83 -22.20 -7.57
CA ALA A 702 1.93 -23.28 -7.98
C ALA A 702 0.46 -22.85 -7.93
N GLN A 703 0.04 -22.14 -6.87
CA GLN A 703 -1.32 -21.60 -6.73
C GLN A 703 -1.63 -20.55 -7.80
N LEU A 704 -0.70 -19.63 -8.07
CA LEU A 704 -0.86 -18.62 -9.12
C LEU A 704 -1.01 -19.27 -10.50
N SER A 705 -0.08 -20.17 -10.85
CA SER A 705 -0.10 -20.85 -12.16
C SER A 705 -1.36 -21.69 -12.37
N TYR A 706 -1.85 -22.35 -11.31
CA TYR A 706 -3.11 -23.08 -11.37
C TYR A 706 -4.31 -22.15 -11.51
N GLY A 707 -4.32 -21.03 -10.78
CA GLY A 707 -5.35 -20.00 -10.86
C GLY A 707 -5.45 -19.35 -12.23
N GLU A 708 -4.31 -19.01 -12.84
CA GLU A 708 -4.23 -18.52 -14.22
C GLU A 708 -4.81 -19.53 -15.22
N TRP A 709 -4.46 -20.81 -15.07
CA TRP A 709 -4.99 -21.88 -15.91
C TRP A 709 -6.52 -22.02 -15.77
N LEU A 710 -7.03 -22.01 -14.53
CA LEU A 710 -8.47 -22.04 -14.24
C LEU A 710 -9.20 -20.83 -14.84
N ARG A 711 -8.60 -19.63 -14.78
CA ARG A 711 -9.16 -18.41 -15.37
C ARG A 711 -9.26 -18.54 -16.89
N ARG A 712 -8.20 -19.01 -17.56
CA ARG A 712 -8.20 -19.26 -19.01
C ARG A 712 -9.26 -20.29 -19.40
N GLY A 713 -9.52 -21.27 -18.52
CA GLY A 713 -10.63 -22.23 -18.62
C GLY A 713 -12.01 -21.69 -18.24
N ARG A 714 -12.18 -20.37 -18.05
CA ARG A 714 -13.42 -19.67 -17.63
C ARG A 714 -13.97 -20.10 -16.26
N ARG A 715 -13.19 -20.79 -15.43
CA ARG A 715 -13.56 -21.20 -14.06
C ARG A 715 -13.20 -20.12 -13.04
N ARG A 716 -13.82 -18.94 -13.18
CA ARG A 716 -13.45 -17.70 -12.47
C ARG A 716 -13.52 -17.82 -10.94
N THR A 717 -14.50 -18.55 -10.40
CA THR A 717 -14.62 -18.76 -8.94
C THR A 717 -13.45 -19.56 -8.39
N ASP A 718 -13.12 -20.69 -9.02
CA ASP A 718 -11.99 -21.53 -8.64
C ASP A 718 -10.66 -20.78 -8.83
N ALA A 719 -10.54 -20.03 -9.92
CA ALA A 719 -9.38 -19.19 -10.19
C ALA A 719 -9.16 -18.16 -9.08
N ARG A 720 -10.22 -17.47 -8.63
CA ARG A 720 -10.15 -16.46 -7.58
C ARG A 720 -9.64 -17.02 -6.26
N VAL A 721 -10.07 -18.23 -5.88
CA VAL A 721 -9.59 -18.90 -4.65
C VAL A 721 -8.09 -19.18 -4.75
N ARG A 722 -7.61 -19.65 -5.90
CA ARG A 722 -6.20 -19.99 -6.12
C ARG A 722 -5.31 -18.75 -6.25
N ILE A 723 -5.76 -17.74 -7.00
CA ILE A 723 -5.03 -16.48 -7.20
C ILE A 723 -4.99 -15.68 -5.91
N GLY A 724 -6.09 -15.60 -5.14
CA GLY A 724 -6.11 -14.92 -3.84
C GLY A 724 -5.12 -15.55 -2.85
N ALA A 725 -5.11 -16.89 -2.75
CA ALA A 725 -4.13 -17.59 -1.91
C ALA A 725 -2.67 -17.37 -2.35
N ALA A 726 -2.43 -17.17 -3.65
CA ALA A 726 -1.11 -16.83 -4.16
C ALA A 726 -0.73 -15.38 -3.89
N LEU A 727 -1.67 -14.43 -4.07
CA LEU A 727 -1.48 -13.01 -3.81
C LEU A 727 -1.06 -12.79 -2.36
N GLU A 728 -1.84 -13.34 -1.41
CA GLU A 728 -1.52 -13.28 0.02
C GLU A 728 -0.13 -13.86 0.32
N ALA A 729 0.23 -14.95 -0.34
CA ALA A 729 1.53 -15.57 -0.14
C ALA A 729 2.67 -14.72 -0.71
N PHE A 730 2.51 -14.06 -1.86
CA PHE A 730 3.52 -13.16 -2.42
C PHE A 730 3.67 -11.86 -1.62
N GLU A 731 2.57 -11.34 -1.07
CA GLU A 731 2.58 -10.22 -0.12
C GLU A 731 3.39 -10.57 1.12
N ARG A 732 3.14 -11.73 1.71
CA ARG A 732 3.89 -12.22 2.88
C ARG A 732 5.38 -12.40 2.59
N LEU A 733 5.73 -12.77 1.36
CA LEU A 733 7.11 -13.04 0.93
C LEU A 733 7.84 -11.80 0.39
N GLY A 734 7.17 -10.64 0.28
CA GLY A 734 7.77 -9.44 -0.34
C GLY A 734 8.10 -9.61 -1.83
N ALA A 735 7.45 -10.56 -2.50
CA ALA A 735 7.71 -10.91 -3.90
C ALA A 735 6.94 -9.97 -4.84
N GLU A 736 7.27 -8.68 -4.80
CA GLU A 736 6.49 -7.60 -5.42
C GLU A 736 6.16 -7.81 -6.92
N PRO A 737 7.07 -8.29 -7.78
CA PRO A 737 6.72 -8.57 -9.19
C PRO A 737 5.68 -9.70 -9.34
N LEU A 738 5.74 -10.72 -8.49
CA LEU A 738 4.77 -11.83 -8.51
C LEU A 738 3.45 -11.45 -7.83
N ARG A 739 3.49 -10.56 -6.84
CA ARG A 739 2.29 -9.95 -6.23
C ARG A 739 1.53 -9.13 -7.27
N GLN A 740 2.21 -8.24 -7.98
CA GLN A 740 1.61 -7.42 -9.04
C GLN A 740 1.01 -8.29 -10.15
N ARG A 741 1.70 -9.37 -10.54
CA ARG A 741 1.16 -10.37 -11.48
C ARG A 741 -0.11 -11.04 -10.96
N ALA A 742 -0.09 -11.50 -9.70
CA ALA A 742 -1.24 -12.12 -9.08
C ALA A 742 -2.43 -11.15 -8.95
N GLN A 743 -2.17 -9.87 -8.64
CA GLN A 743 -3.17 -8.82 -8.58
C GLN A 743 -3.82 -8.60 -9.96
N ARG A 744 -3.02 -8.45 -11.02
CA ARG A 744 -3.54 -8.34 -12.39
C ARG A 744 -4.42 -9.52 -12.75
N GLU A 745 -3.97 -10.74 -12.46
CA GLU A 745 -4.74 -11.94 -12.73
C GLU A 745 -6.03 -12.02 -11.88
N GLN A 746 -6.01 -11.50 -10.66
CA GLN A 746 -7.18 -11.39 -9.78
C GLN A 746 -8.21 -10.40 -10.33
N ASP A 747 -7.76 -9.24 -10.78
CA ASP A 747 -8.60 -8.22 -11.41
C ASP A 747 -9.27 -8.78 -12.68
N LEU A 748 -8.53 -9.59 -13.45
CA LEU A 748 -9.02 -10.30 -14.64
C LEU A 748 -9.99 -11.47 -14.33
N THR A 749 -10.16 -11.87 -13.07
CA THR A 749 -11.23 -12.81 -12.66
C THR A 749 -12.58 -12.12 -12.44
N GLY A 750 -12.64 -10.79 -12.54
CA GLY A 750 -13.88 -10.00 -12.54
C GLY A 750 -14.65 -10.08 -13.87
N ALA A 751 -15.97 -9.91 -13.83
CA ALA A 751 -16.75 -9.55 -15.02
C ALA A 751 -16.82 -8.01 -15.10
N PRO A 752 -16.90 -7.40 -16.31
CA PRO A 752 -17.22 -5.99 -16.40
C PRO A 752 -18.62 -5.78 -15.81
N GLY A 753 -18.70 -4.97 -14.75
CA GLY A 753 -19.92 -4.69 -14.01
C GLY A 753 -20.14 -5.59 -12.79
N ARG A 754 -19.39 -5.33 -11.71
CA ARG A 754 -19.77 -5.68 -10.33
C ARG A 754 -19.05 -4.77 -9.34
N ARG A 755 -19.58 -3.56 -9.15
CA ARG A 755 -19.45 -2.81 -7.89
C ARG A 755 -20.65 -3.18 -7.02
N GLY A 756 -20.37 -3.53 -5.76
CA GLY A 756 -21.22 -3.53 -4.57
C GLY A 756 -22.68 -3.99 -4.67
N SER A 757 -22.99 -5.11 -4.02
CA SER A 757 -24.36 -5.54 -3.69
C SER A 757 -24.88 -4.74 -2.49
N SER A 758 -25.92 -3.93 -2.67
CA SER A 758 -26.91 -3.64 -1.62
C SER A 758 -28.26 -3.37 -2.29
N ASP A 759 -29.29 -4.14 -1.91
CA ASP A 759 -30.62 -4.20 -2.52
C ASP A 759 -31.43 -2.88 -2.51
N THR A 760 -30.89 -1.81 -1.92
CA THR A 760 -31.50 -0.47 -1.91
C THR A 760 -31.19 0.35 -3.17
N TRP A 761 -30.19 -0.03 -3.98
CA TRP A 761 -29.77 0.76 -5.15
C TRP A 761 -30.55 0.41 -6.44
N ALA A 762 -31.28 -0.71 -6.47
CA ALA A 762 -31.92 -1.24 -7.68
C ALA A 762 -33.05 -0.35 -8.23
N MET A 763 -33.81 0.33 -7.37
CA MET A 763 -34.93 1.19 -7.80
C MET A 763 -34.51 2.59 -8.29
N ASN A 764 -33.32 3.08 -7.89
CA ASN A 764 -32.83 4.41 -8.28
C ASN A 764 -32.24 4.48 -9.71
N GLN A 765 -32.23 3.37 -10.45
CA GLN A 765 -31.79 3.30 -11.85
C GLN A 765 -32.93 3.28 -12.88
N LEU A 766 -34.18 3.25 -12.41
CA LEU A 766 -35.35 3.37 -13.28
C LEU A 766 -35.70 4.85 -13.47
N THR A 767 -36.05 5.23 -14.70
CA THR A 767 -36.68 6.54 -14.91
C THR A 767 -38.03 6.57 -14.19
N ALA A 768 -38.51 7.76 -13.80
CA ALA A 768 -39.80 7.90 -13.10
C ALA A 768 -40.98 7.21 -13.83
N GLN A 769 -40.90 7.09 -15.15
CA GLN A 769 -41.89 6.42 -15.98
C GLN A 769 -41.72 4.90 -16.01
N GLU A 770 -40.49 4.39 -16.01
CA GLU A 770 -40.18 2.96 -15.85
C GLU A 770 -40.53 2.46 -14.45
N GLN A 771 -40.32 3.28 -13.42
CA GLN A 771 -40.67 2.96 -12.04
C GLN A 771 -42.19 2.80 -11.87
N ARG A 772 -43.00 3.76 -12.36
CA ARG A 772 -44.48 3.61 -12.33
C ARG A 772 -44.99 2.40 -13.11
N VAL A 773 -44.36 2.10 -14.24
CA VAL A 773 -44.69 0.89 -15.02
C VAL A 773 -44.33 -0.39 -14.24
N ALA A 774 -43.21 -0.38 -13.52
CA ALA A 774 -42.75 -1.50 -12.70
C ALA A 774 -43.65 -1.74 -11.47
N GLU A 775 -44.09 -0.68 -10.78
CA GLU A 775 -45.01 -0.74 -9.63
C GLU A 775 -46.37 -1.32 -10.04
N LEU A 776 -47.01 -0.77 -11.07
CA LEU A 776 -48.29 -1.29 -11.58
C LEU A 776 -48.16 -2.72 -12.15
N ALA A 777 -47.00 -3.07 -12.70
CA ALA A 777 -46.72 -4.44 -13.14
C ALA A 777 -46.51 -5.41 -11.96
N ALA A 778 -45.97 -4.94 -10.83
CA ALA A 778 -45.80 -5.71 -9.61
C ALA A 778 -47.14 -6.01 -8.92
N GLU A 779 -48.14 -5.15 -9.09
CA GLU A 779 -49.55 -5.37 -8.72
C GLU A 779 -50.31 -6.33 -9.67
N GLN A 780 -49.61 -6.95 -10.62
CA GLN A 780 -50.15 -7.94 -11.59
C GLN A 780 -51.10 -7.36 -12.65
N LEU A 781 -51.11 -6.04 -12.90
CA LEU A 781 -51.89 -5.47 -14.01
C LEU A 781 -51.29 -5.85 -15.38
N THR A 782 -52.15 -6.05 -16.37
CA THR A 782 -51.71 -6.34 -17.75
C THR A 782 -51.18 -5.10 -18.46
N ASN A 783 -50.35 -5.26 -19.50
CA ASN A 783 -49.79 -4.12 -20.26
C ASN A 783 -50.87 -3.20 -20.85
N ARG A 784 -52.07 -3.73 -21.11
CA ARG A 784 -53.19 -2.96 -21.65
C ARG A 784 -53.82 -2.07 -20.58
N GLU A 785 -53.95 -2.57 -19.35
CA GLU A 785 -54.50 -1.83 -18.21
C GLU A 785 -53.54 -0.74 -17.74
N ILE A 786 -52.23 -1.07 -17.63
CA ILE A 786 -51.19 -0.09 -17.31
C ILE A 786 -51.13 1.00 -18.37
N GLY A 787 -51.26 0.64 -19.65
CA GLY A 787 -51.29 1.60 -20.75
C GLY A 787 -52.48 2.56 -20.66
N VAL A 788 -53.65 2.07 -20.24
CA VAL A 788 -54.84 2.92 -20.01
C VAL A 788 -54.63 3.86 -18.83
N GLN A 789 -54.11 3.37 -17.70
CA GLN A 789 -53.87 4.19 -16.50
C GLN A 789 -52.80 5.26 -16.73
N LEU A 790 -51.71 4.92 -17.40
CA LEU A 790 -50.61 5.84 -17.69
C LEU A 790 -50.81 6.63 -18.99
N ARG A 791 -51.93 6.42 -19.70
CA ARG A 791 -52.26 7.04 -21.00
C ARG A 791 -51.16 6.86 -22.07
N ILE A 792 -50.54 5.68 -22.09
CA ILE A 792 -49.51 5.29 -23.08
C ILE A 792 -49.89 3.96 -23.76
N SER A 793 -49.32 3.66 -24.92
CA SER A 793 -49.67 2.43 -25.64
C SER A 793 -49.18 1.18 -24.90
N HIS A 794 -49.91 0.06 -25.00
CA HIS A 794 -49.52 -1.21 -24.40
C HIS A 794 -48.16 -1.75 -24.93
N ARG A 795 -47.75 -1.35 -26.15
CA ARG A 795 -46.41 -1.64 -26.68
C ARG A 795 -45.33 -0.81 -25.97
N THR A 796 -45.63 0.45 -25.66
CA THR A 796 -44.74 1.34 -24.91
C THR A 796 -44.51 0.82 -23.49
N VAL A 797 -45.57 0.31 -22.84
CA VAL A 797 -45.45 -0.40 -21.55
C VAL A 797 -44.54 -1.62 -21.66
N GLY A 798 -44.68 -2.42 -22.72
CA GLY A 798 -43.81 -3.57 -22.97
C GLY A 798 -42.34 -3.20 -23.17
N HIS A 799 -42.07 -2.08 -23.88
CA HIS A 799 -40.72 -1.56 -24.05
C HIS A 799 -40.10 -1.10 -22.72
N HIS A 800 -40.87 -0.36 -21.90
CA HIS A 800 -40.41 0.05 -20.57
C HIS A 800 -40.15 -1.16 -19.67
N LEU A 801 -41.01 -2.19 -19.69
CA LEU A 801 -40.77 -3.43 -18.94
C LEU A 801 -39.52 -4.18 -19.41
N GLY A 802 -39.25 -4.22 -20.72
CA GLY A 802 -38.00 -4.80 -21.24
C GLY A 802 -36.76 -4.07 -20.72
N ASN A 803 -36.81 -2.73 -20.67
CA ASN A 803 -35.73 -1.93 -20.10
C ASN A 803 -35.62 -2.11 -18.58
N VAL A 804 -36.75 -2.20 -17.86
CA VAL A 804 -36.80 -2.47 -16.42
C VAL A 804 -36.16 -3.83 -16.12
N PHE A 805 -36.51 -4.88 -16.86
CA PHE A 805 -35.94 -6.22 -16.71
C PHE A 805 -34.44 -6.25 -16.97
N ALA A 806 -34.01 -5.62 -18.07
CA ALA A 806 -32.59 -5.51 -18.40
C ALA A 806 -31.80 -4.72 -17.33
N LYS A 807 -32.37 -3.63 -16.79
CA LYS A 807 -31.75 -2.79 -15.77
C LYS A 807 -31.72 -3.44 -14.39
N LEU A 808 -32.77 -4.17 -14.03
CA LEU A 808 -32.90 -4.86 -12.74
C LEU A 808 -32.31 -6.28 -12.76
N GLY A 809 -31.90 -6.79 -13.92
CA GLY A 809 -31.32 -8.14 -14.06
C GLY A 809 -32.31 -9.27 -13.81
N ILE A 810 -33.60 -8.99 -13.92
CA ILE A 810 -34.71 -9.96 -13.74
C ILE A 810 -35.31 -10.31 -15.10
N ASN A 811 -35.96 -11.46 -15.19
CA ASN A 811 -36.49 -11.96 -16.47
C ASN A 811 -38.01 -12.10 -16.48
N THR A 812 -38.67 -11.95 -15.32
CA THR A 812 -40.11 -12.19 -15.18
C THR A 812 -40.83 -11.12 -14.38
N ARG A 813 -42.13 -10.97 -14.65
CA ARG A 813 -43.01 -10.09 -13.87
C ARG A 813 -43.21 -10.55 -12.43
N SER A 814 -43.14 -11.84 -12.13
CA SER A 814 -43.29 -12.33 -10.76
C SER A 814 -42.11 -11.92 -9.88
N GLU A 815 -40.91 -11.78 -10.46
CA GLU A 815 -39.73 -11.26 -9.75
C GLU A 815 -39.89 -9.78 -9.36
N LEU A 816 -40.64 -8.98 -10.14
CA LEU A 816 -40.99 -7.60 -9.74
C LEU A 816 -41.88 -7.58 -8.48
N SER A 817 -42.88 -8.45 -8.39
CA SER A 817 -43.75 -8.54 -7.22
C SER A 817 -42.99 -8.92 -5.93
N HIS A 818 -41.93 -9.73 -6.05
CA HIS A 818 -41.07 -10.09 -4.91
C HIS A 818 -40.17 -8.94 -4.45
N LEU A 819 -39.67 -8.11 -5.38
CA LEU A 819 -38.92 -6.90 -5.06
C LEU A 819 -39.82 -5.81 -4.45
N HIS A 820 -41.07 -5.69 -4.94
CA HIS A 820 -42.03 -4.69 -4.45
C HIS A 820 -42.61 -5.06 -3.07
N ALA A 821 -42.87 -6.36 -2.80
CA ALA A 821 -43.36 -6.83 -1.50
C ALA A 821 -42.35 -6.72 -0.35
N GLY A 822 -41.06 -6.49 -0.65
CA GLY A 822 -40.02 -6.21 0.35
C GLY A 822 -39.99 -4.77 0.87
N CYS A 823 -40.84 -3.87 0.35
CA CYS A 823 -40.89 -2.45 0.72
C CYS A 823 -42.14 -2.03 1.54
N GLU A 824 -43.07 -2.92 1.86
CA GLU A 824 -44.16 -2.63 2.82
C GLU A 824 -44.13 -3.57 4.05
N PRO A 825 -44.43 -3.07 5.26
CA PRO A 825 -44.33 -3.84 6.49
C PRO A 825 -45.44 -4.88 6.58
N ARG A 826 -45.10 -6.18 6.54
CA ARG A 826 -46.05 -7.25 6.86
C ARG A 826 -46.15 -7.46 8.37
N GLU A 827 -47.18 -6.87 8.97
CA GLU A 827 -47.82 -7.36 10.20
C GLU A 827 -48.52 -8.72 9.96
N ARG A 828 -48.37 -9.62 10.95
CA ARG A 828 -49.23 -10.76 11.35
C ARG A 828 -49.51 -11.87 10.31
N ARG A 829 -48.89 -13.04 10.52
CA ARG A 829 -49.47 -14.16 11.28
C ARG A 829 -48.44 -15.23 11.59
#